data_AF-A0A836F470-F1
#
_entry.id   AF-A0A836F470-F1
#
_cell.length_a   1.000
_cell.length_b   1.000
_cell.length_c   1.000
_cell.angle_alpha   90.00
_cell.angle_beta   90.00
_cell.angle_gamma   90.00
#
_symmetry.space_group_name_H-M   'P 1'
#
loop_
_entity.id
_entity.type
_entity.pdbx_description
1 polymer ?
#
loop_
_entity_poly.entity_id
_entity_poly.type
_entity_poly.pdbx_seq_one_letter_code
_entity_poly.pdbx_strand_id
1 'polypeptide(L)'
;MFHKLVVSDNRNNRPTVHFAVETLLRSLKNVSVTTVRNVETGEDSPWAKRLHFLRALVADKEIHAQLGPYMEDICLTCFRYMESDVWTVRNASLQLYGVVVPRLVGQCTRKGDEAFDFGDGYSVNHFVTHYPMLTSHMWAQLRDVSKIRGTSNTALRSYSSVVHTLIVLSKLSTSGCDLVDYPARIFATKFKHLLLIFLGNPMIHVRQLAAKAYTALTPFNKTNSEIKAIRQKILSSHDNNMSHGCLLTCKYLREKFIHDTHNFVHEIKEDYGKVYWTGNLGNSRYFNIIETWNNMRVHKKVAQPCYILETLFLQEASSHTHFTDTLSFHYNLPITECIVSSQKIQPGFFQFVGYCEQLLVAYFKTFGSKFDDFEQTAIRNILNSSCTEQGIEFLKSLSHCAPLLEFILKYLTSIRNNYHQLLLDEIITFTLRTIKHASLETNKLEFDEIIEKFNEVEIALANSNIARVKNSLILAFSKRETLINEVLLHVSDMCMDEKQSVRLMAAEYLELVLHHFAQLQDGNKLIVMRCCLILLKDEIAEIREIMSTLLQTHVFRKCIGTASRLQHEEIVYQRFLLDVIRNHIADNNVEFIQYFTHTIQDGDSNVTIENPFQHNDSIFHKEESKFLNICFLHDSTDDDHNSHENSSDVIHAIETRRFRKLQEKAGFSYDDLRVVLYLKEIDYMVQKRDIIIQQWK
;
A
#
# COMPACT_ATOMS: atom_id res chain seq x y z
N MET A 1 36.74 -13.67 -12.85
CA MET A 1 37.64 -13.91 -14.01
C MET A 1 37.02 -14.89 -15.01
N PHE A 2 36.59 -16.10 -14.59
CA PHE A 2 35.94 -17.10 -15.46
C PHE A 2 34.83 -16.57 -16.37
N HIS A 3 33.80 -15.93 -15.80
CA HIS A 3 32.66 -15.40 -16.56
C HIS A 3 33.08 -14.48 -17.72
N LYS A 4 33.94 -13.49 -17.44
CA LYS A 4 34.44 -12.54 -18.44
C LYS A 4 35.16 -13.27 -19.57
N LEU A 5 36.02 -14.24 -19.25
CA LEU A 5 36.76 -15.01 -20.25
C LEU A 5 35.83 -15.81 -21.17
N VAL A 6 34.76 -16.39 -20.64
CA VAL A 6 33.81 -17.19 -21.43
C VAL A 6 32.90 -16.30 -22.30
N VAL A 7 32.42 -15.19 -21.75
CA VAL A 7 31.45 -14.30 -22.43
C VAL A 7 32.11 -13.43 -23.50
N SER A 8 33.38 -13.05 -23.33
CA SER A 8 34.14 -12.22 -24.28
C SER A 8 34.51 -12.92 -25.61
N ASP A 9 34.09 -14.17 -25.84
CA ASP A 9 34.28 -14.85 -27.12
C ASP A 9 33.36 -14.26 -28.20
N ASN A 10 33.94 -13.46 -29.10
CA ASN A 10 33.23 -12.80 -30.19
C ASN A 10 33.18 -13.61 -31.50
N ARG A 11 33.65 -14.87 -31.49
CA ARG A 11 33.55 -15.74 -32.68
C ARG A 11 32.09 -16.15 -32.92
N ASN A 12 31.74 -16.45 -34.17
CA ASN A 12 30.41 -16.94 -34.54
C ASN A 12 30.02 -18.15 -33.67
N ASN A 13 28.78 -18.13 -33.16
CA ASN A 13 28.23 -19.12 -32.23
C ASN A 13 28.94 -19.24 -30.86
N ARG A 14 29.88 -18.34 -30.52
CA ARG A 14 30.58 -18.27 -29.22
C ARG A 14 31.01 -19.65 -28.69
N PRO A 15 31.89 -20.41 -29.40
CA PRO A 15 32.22 -21.80 -29.07
C PRO A 15 32.81 -21.99 -27.66
N THR A 16 33.41 -20.96 -27.06
CA THR A 16 33.89 -21.02 -25.66
C THR A 16 32.74 -21.18 -24.67
N VAL A 17 31.56 -20.61 -24.94
CA VAL A 17 30.36 -20.78 -24.12
C VAL A 17 29.91 -22.24 -24.14
N HIS A 18 29.79 -22.82 -25.33
CA HIS A 18 29.43 -24.23 -25.52
C HIS A 18 30.42 -25.16 -24.80
N PHE A 19 31.72 -24.96 -25.03
CA PHE A 19 32.78 -25.74 -24.37
C PHE A 19 32.72 -25.64 -22.83
N ALA A 20 32.54 -24.42 -22.30
CA ALA A 20 32.47 -24.19 -20.87
C ALA A 20 31.25 -24.88 -20.24
N VAL A 21 30.07 -24.71 -20.83
CA VAL A 21 28.82 -25.29 -20.33
C VAL A 21 28.86 -26.83 -20.38
N GLU A 22 29.30 -27.42 -21.50
CA GLU A 22 29.44 -28.87 -21.61
C GLU A 22 30.44 -29.44 -20.62
N THR A 23 31.58 -28.76 -20.43
CA THR A 23 32.60 -29.19 -19.47
C THR A 23 32.07 -29.13 -18.04
N LEU A 24 31.36 -28.05 -17.69
CA LEU A 24 30.72 -27.92 -16.38
C LEU A 24 29.66 -29.01 -16.17
N LEU A 25 28.75 -29.22 -17.12
CA LEU A 25 27.71 -30.26 -17.03
C LEU A 25 28.30 -31.67 -16.95
N ARG A 26 29.30 -32.00 -17.77
CA ARG A 26 30.00 -33.29 -17.74
C ARG A 26 30.68 -33.52 -16.39
N SER A 27 31.35 -32.49 -15.85
CA SER A 27 32.01 -32.57 -14.53
C SER A 27 31.01 -32.74 -13.38
N LEU A 28 29.78 -32.24 -13.54
CA LEU A 28 28.70 -32.40 -12.59
C LEU A 28 27.96 -33.74 -12.77
N LYS A 29 27.93 -34.35 -13.97
CA LYS A 29 27.27 -35.64 -14.24
C LYS A 29 28.06 -36.84 -13.66
N ASN A 30 29.39 -36.79 -13.65
CA ASN A 30 30.26 -37.95 -13.39
C ASN A 30 30.61 -38.21 -11.90
N VAL A 31 29.83 -37.71 -10.92
CA VAL A 31 30.25 -37.77 -9.50
C VAL A 31 29.17 -38.38 -8.60
N SER A 32 29.58 -39.34 -7.74
CA SER A 32 28.71 -39.97 -6.75
C SER A 32 28.43 -39.04 -5.55
N VAL A 33 27.23 -39.14 -4.98
CA VAL A 33 26.81 -38.40 -3.77
C VAL A 33 27.75 -38.65 -2.59
N THR A 34 28.39 -39.82 -2.53
CA THR A 34 29.41 -40.18 -1.52
C THR A 34 30.65 -39.31 -1.61
N THR A 35 31.08 -38.94 -2.82
CA THR A 35 32.23 -38.04 -3.04
C THR A 35 31.92 -36.63 -2.55
N VAL A 36 30.65 -36.21 -2.67
CA VAL A 36 30.18 -34.88 -2.24
C VAL A 36 30.25 -34.70 -0.71
N ARG A 37 30.08 -35.78 0.05
CA ARG A 37 30.14 -35.77 1.52
C ARG A 37 31.57 -35.75 2.08
N ASN A 38 32.58 -36.14 1.29
CA ASN A 38 33.97 -36.30 1.75
C ASN A 38 34.83 -35.04 1.57
N VAL A 39 34.23 -33.86 1.37
CA VAL A 39 35.00 -32.60 1.30
C VAL A 39 35.34 -32.15 2.72
N GLU A 40 36.63 -31.95 2.95
CA GLU A 40 37.20 -31.51 4.23
C GLU A 40 36.59 -30.18 4.68
N THR A 41 36.35 -30.06 5.98
CA THR A 41 35.85 -28.83 6.62
C THR A 41 36.87 -27.71 6.45
N GLY A 42 36.58 -26.75 5.56
CA GLY A 42 37.40 -25.54 5.35
C GLY A 42 37.69 -25.21 3.89
N GLU A 43 37.52 -26.15 2.95
CA GLU A 43 37.67 -25.89 1.52
C GLU A 43 36.33 -25.58 0.83
N ASP A 44 36.37 -24.60 -0.08
CA ASP A 44 35.23 -24.32 -0.96
C ASP A 44 34.90 -25.56 -1.81
N SER A 45 33.70 -26.10 -1.59
CA SER A 45 33.17 -27.23 -2.35
C SER A 45 33.34 -27.05 -3.87
N PRO A 46 34.08 -27.95 -4.56
CA PRO A 46 34.26 -27.88 -6.00
C PRO A 46 32.93 -27.93 -6.78
N TRP A 47 31.89 -28.56 -6.22
CA TRP A 47 30.56 -28.60 -6.83
C TRP A 47 29.81 -27.28 -6.65
N ALA A 48 29.89 -26.66 -5.46
CA ALA A 48 29.32 -25.33 -5.26
C ALA A 48 29.95 -24.31 -6.24
N LYS A 49 31.29 -24.35 -6.40
CA LYS A 49 32.01 -23.53 -7.39
C LYS A 49 31.50 -23.72 -8.82
N ARG A 50 31.35 -24.98 -9.27
CA ARG A 50 30.83 -25.30 -10.62
C ARG A 50 29.38 -24.84 -10.81
N LEU A 51 28.53 -25.01 -9.80
CA LEU A 51 27.15 -24.52 -9.82
C LEU A 51 27.10 -22.98 -9.87
N HIS A 52 27.98 -22.29 -9.15
CA HIS A 52 28.12 -20.83 -9.24
C HIS A 52 28.61 -20.36 -10.61
N PHE A 53 29.51 -21.11 -11.26
CA PHE A 53 29.91 -20.83 -12.64
C PHE A 53 28.75 -21.00 -13.62
N LEU A 54 27.97 -22.08 -13.52
CA LEU A 54 26.74 -22.22 -14.31
C LEU A 54 25.75 -21.09 -14.04
N ARG A 55 25.54 -20.73 -12.78
CA ARG A 55 24.66 -19.61 -12.40
C ARG A 55 25.11 -18.31 -13.07
N ALA A 56 26.39 -18.01 -13.04
CA ALA A 56 26.93 -16.80 -13.64
C ALA A 56 26.66 -16.76 -15.16
N LEU A 57 26.85 -17.88 -15.86
CA LEU A 57 26.56 -17.97 -17.29
C LEU A 57 25.06 -17.82 -17.58
N VAL A 58 24.17 -18.49 -16.83
CA VAL A 58 22.71 -18.41 -17.03
C VAL A 58 22.14 -17.01 -16.71
N ALA A 59 22.75 -16.31 -15.77
CA ALA A 59 22.37 -14.94 -15.41
C ALA A 59 22.67 -13.94 -16.54
N ASP A 60 23.67 -14.22 -17.39
CA ASP A 60 24.07 -13.34 -18.47
C ASP A 60 23.03 -13.33 -19.61
N LYS A 61 22.66 -12.13 -20.05
CA LYS A 61 21.65 -11.94 -21.11
C LYS A 61 22.24 -12.05 -22.51
N GLU A 62 23.52 -11.76 -22.69
CA GLU A 62 24.19 -11.72 -24.00
C GLU A 62 24.38 -13.11 -24.60
N ILE A 63 24.56 -14.13 -23.76
CA ILE A 63 24.80 -15.51 -24.19
C ILE A 63 23.56 -16.41 -24.13
N HIS A 64 22.38 -15.82 -23.91
CA HIS A 64 21.15 -16.58 -23.68
C HIS A 64 20.78 -17.52 -24.83
N ALA A 65 20.93 -17.05 -26.08
CA ALA A 65 20.64 -17.85 -27.27
C ALA A 65 21.52 -19.11 -27.35
N GLN A 66 22.78 -19.01 -26.93
CA GLN A 66 23.74 -20.13 -26.93
C GLN A 66 23.47 -21.12 -25.80
N LEU A 67 22.82 -20.70 -24.72
CA LEU A 67 22.46 -21.57 -23.60
C LEU A 67 21.21 -22.42 -23.86
N GLY A 68 20.36 -22.04 -24.81
CA GLY A 68 19.10 -22.71 -25.14
C GLY A 68 19.18 -24.25 -25.17
N PRO A 69 20.11 -24.84 -25.95
CA PRO A 69 20.25 -26.30 -26.05
C PRO A 69 20.62 -27.01 -24.74
N TYR A 70 21.18 -26.29 -23.76
CA TYR A 70 21.65 -26.85 -22.48
C TYR A 70 20.71 -26.57 -21.31
N MET A 71 19.67 -25.75 -21.50
CA MET A 71 18.78 -25.30 -20.42
C MET A 71 18.09 -26.48 -19.71
N GLU A 72 17.69 -27.51 -20.46
CA GLU A 72 17.11 -28.73 -19.90
C GLU A 72 18.07 -29.45 -18.95
N ASP A 73 19.29 -29.72 -19.41
CA ASP A 73 20.35 -30.40 -18.67
C ASP A 73 20.80 -29.58 -17.44
N ILE A 74 20.88 -28.26 -17.57
CA ILE A 74 21.20 -27.34 -16.47
C ILE A 74 20.11 -27.42 -15.39
N CYS A 75 18.83 -27.42 -15.78
CA CYS A 75 17.72 -27.52 -14.83
C CYS A 75 17.69 -28.89 -14.12
N LEU A 76 17.88 -29.98 -14.85
CA LEU A 76 17.95 -31.32 -14.26
C LEU A 76 19.12 -31.44 -13.28
N THR A 77 20.27 -30.86 -13.63
CA THR A 77 21.43 -30.77 -12.73
C THR A 77 21.11 -29.98 -11.48
N CYS A 78 20.41 -28.86 -11.63
CA CYS A 78 19.95 -28.02 -10.53
C CYS A 78 19.05 -28.79 -9.55
N PHE A 79 18.02 -29.49 -10.05
CA PHE A 79 17.11 -30.27 -9.21
C PHE A 79 17.85 -31.36 -8.43
N ARG A 80 18.76 -32.08 -9.08
CA ARG A 80 19.57 -33.12 -8.42
C ARG A 80 20.39 -32.58 -7.24
N TYR A 81 21.02 -31.41 -7.38
CA TYR A 81 21.87 -30.85 -6.32
C TYR A 81 21.10 -30.11 -5.22
N MET A 82 19.82 -29.76 -5.44
CA MET A 82 18.95 -29.25 -4.37
C MET A 82 18.66 -30.30 -3.30
N GLU A 83 18.68 -31.58 -3.67
CA GLU A 83 18.48 -32.70 -2.75
C GLU A 83 19.77 -33.07 -2.00
N SER A 84 20.86 -32.31 -2.17
CA SER A 84 22.13 -32.56 -1.47
C SER A 84 22.00 -32.30 0.04
N ASP A 85 22.57 -33.21 0.84
CA ASP A 85 22.72 -33.02 2.29
C ASP A 85 23.80 -31.97 2.64
N VAL A 86 24.66 -31.60 1.68
CA VAL A 86 25.70 -30.59 1.88
C VAL A 86 25.11 -29.21 1.64
N TRP A 87 25.01 -28.41 2.71
CA TRP A 87 24.33 -27.11 2.68
C TRP A 87 24.88 -26.16 1.62
N THR A 88 26.19 -26.07 1.44
CA THR A 88 26.84 -25.17 0.47
C THR A 88 26.50 -25.53 -0.98
N VAL A 89 26.47 -26.83 -1.30
CA VAL A 89 26.09 -27.34 -2.62
C VAL A 89 24.61 -27.11 -2.89
N ARG A 90 23.75 -27.41 -1.91
CA ARG A 90 22.31 -27.15 -1.99
C ARG A 90 22.03 -25.66 -2.21
N ASN A 91 22.69 -24.78 -1.46
CA ASN A 91 22.55 -23.33 -1.59
C ASN A 91 23.01 -22.82 -2.96
N ALA A 92 24.15 -23.30 -3.46
CA ALA A 92 24.61 -22.96 -4.80
C ALA A 92 23.61 -23.39 -5.88
N SER A 93 22.97 -24.57 -5.70
CA SER A 93 21.91 -25.04 -6.59
C SER A 93 20.64 -24.17 -6.52
N LEU A 94 20.22 -23.76 -5.32
CA LEU A 94 19.10 -22.83 -5.15
C LEU A 94 19.35 -21.47 -5.82
N GLN A 95 20.59 -20.97 -5.78
CA GLN A 95 20.95 -19.75 -6.49
C GLN A 95 20.96 -19.93 -8.01
N LEU A 96 21.38 -21.09 -8.51
CA LEU A 96 21.25 -21.44 -9.93
C LEU A 96 19.78 -21.51 -10.34
N TYR A 97 18.91 -22.08 -9.52
CA TYR A 97 17.47 -22.14 -9.77
C TYR A 97 16.84 -20.76 -9.93
N GLY A 98 17.20 -19.81 -9.06
CA GLY A 98 16.69 -18.44 -9.14
C GLY A 98 16.95 -17.77 -10.49
N VAL A 99 18.03 -18.14 -11.20
CA VAL A 99 18.33 -17.62 -12.54
C VAL A 99 17.84 -18.52 -13.67
N VAL A 100 17.62 -19.82 -13.42
CA VAL A 100 17.12 -20.79 -14.42
C VAL A 100 15.61 -20.64 -14.63
N VAL A 101 14.81 -20.49 -13.57
CA VAL A 101 13.34 -20.44 -13.69
C VAL A 101 12.87 -19.35 -14.66
N PRO A 102 13.31 -18.08 -14.55
CA PRO A 102 12.87 -17.04 -15.47
C PRO A 102 13.27 -17.28 -16.94
N ARG A 103 14.22 -18.20 -17.20
CA ARG A 103 14.61 -18.60 -18.56
C ARG A 103 13.76 -19.73 -19.10
N LEU A 104 13.25 -20.61 -18.22
CA LEU A 104 12.39 -21.73 -18.61
C LEU A 104 10.94 -21.31 -18.82
N VAL A 105 10.46 -20.39 -18.00
CA VAL A 105 9.06 -19.95 -18.00
C VAL A 105 8.91 -18.50 -18.41
N GLY A 106 9.96 -17.81 -18.83
CA GLY A 106 9.89 -16.38 -19.12
C GLY A 106 9.89 -15.49 -17.87
N GLN A 107 10.06 -14.19 -18.09
CA GLN A 107 9.99 -13.19 -17.02
C GLN A 107 8.55 -12.71 -16.87
N CYS A 108 8.09 -12.65 -15.62
CA CYS A 108 6.84 -12.00 -15.25
C CYS A 108 6.91 -10.53 -15.73
N THR A 109 6.12 -10.19 -16.76
CA THR A 109 6.08 -8.84 -17.33
C THR A 109 5.28 -7.86 -16.46
N ARG A 110 4.61 -8.39 -15.42
CA ARG A 110 3.68 -7.67 -14.55
C ARG A 110 4.41 -7.02 -13.37
N LYS A 111 5.14 -5.92 -13.65
CA LYS A 111 5.61 -5.04 -12.58
C LYS A 111 4.42 -4.26 -12.01
N GLY A 112 3.99 -4.58 -10.79
CA GLY A 112 3.03 -3.74 -10.03
C GLY A 112 1.85 -4.47 -9.40
N ASP A 113 1.57 -5.72 -9.78
CA ASP A 113 0.48 -6.51 -9.20
C ASP A 113 1.03 -7.80 -8.58
N GLU A 114 1.59 -7.68 -7.37
CA GLU A 114 2.13 -8.81 -6.61
C GLU A 114 1.07 -9.88 -6.30
N ALA A 115 -0.23 -9.53 -6.40
CA ALA A 115 -1.33 -10.43 -6.09
C ALA A 115 -1.52 -11.54 -7.14
N PHE A 116 -1.19 -11.29 -8.42
CA PHE A 116 -1.45 -12.22 -9.53
C PHE A 116 -0.17 -12.65 -10.25
N ASP A 117 0.71 -13.35 -9.52
CA ASP A 117 2.04 -13.75 -9.95
C ASP A 117 2.12 -15.07 -10.74
N PHE A 118 1.04 -15.59 -11.32
CA PHE A 118 1.04 -16.90 -11.98
C PHE A 118 0.37 -16.88 -13.37
N GLY A 119 0.62 -17.93 -14.17
CA GLY A 119 -0.03 -18.12 -15.46
C GLY A 119 0.40 -17.16 -16.58
N ASP A 120 1.52 -16.49 -16.44
CA ASP A 120 1.98 -15.38 -17.30
C ASP A 120 3.28 -15.66 -18.06
N GLY A 121 3.88 -16.81 -17.81
CA GLY A 121 5.10 -17.24 -18.46
C GLY A 121 4.91 -17.82 -19.86
N TYR A 122 5.91 -18.54 -20.33
CA TYR A 122 5.88 -19.23 -21.61
C TYR A 122 4.74 -20.25 -21.69
N SER A 123 4.28 -20.47 -22.93
CA SER A 123 3.17 -21.38 -23.19
C SER A 123 3.54 -22.81 -22.79
N VAL A 124 2.56 -23.56 -22.28
CA VAL A 124 2.73 -25.01 -21.99
C VAL A 124 3.26 -25.75 -23.21
N ASN A 125 2.85 -25.38 -24.43
CA ASN A 125 3.30 -26.01 -25.66
C ASN A 125 4.80 -25.79 -25.90
N HIS A 126 5.28 -24.56 -25.74
CA HIS A 126 6.71 -24.25 -25.83
C HIS A 126 7.52 -25.07 -24.81
N PHE A 127 7.04 -25.11 -23.56
CA PHE A 127 7.74 -25.84 -22.49
C PHE A 127 7.84 -27.34 -22.76
N VAL A 128 6.75 -27.99 -23.18
CA VAL A 128 6.72 -29.45 -23.42
C VAL A 128 7.55 -29.84 -24.65
N THR A 129 7.57 -28.99 -25.68
CA THR A 129 8.31 -29.26 -26.92
C THR A 129 9.83 -29.08 -26.74
N HIS A 130 10.25 -28.08 -25.96
CA HIS A 130 11.66 -27.74 -25.80
C HIS A 130 12.32 -28.46 -24.61
N TYR A 131 11.54 -28.92 -23.62
CA TYR A 131 12.06 -29.54 -22.38
C TYR A 131 11.37 -30.90 -22.03
N PRO A 132 11.39 -31.90 -22.94
CA PRO A 132 10.69 -33.18 -22.76
C PRO A 132 11.27 -34.07 -21.63
N MET A 133 12.59 -34.12 -21.44
CA MET A 133 13.21 -34.88 -20.34
C MET A 133 12.89 -34.25 -18.98
N LEU A 134 12.89 -32.92 -18.90
CA LEU A 134 12.51 -32.19 -17.69
C LEU A 134 11.04 -32.44 -17.34
N THR A 135 10.14 -32.39 -18.32
CA THR A 135 8.72 -32.71 -18.10
C THR A 135 8.52 -34.13 -17.57
N SER A 136 9.28 -35.10 -18.10
CA SER A 136 9.23 -36.50 -17.66
C SER A 136 9.74 -36.65 -16.22
N HIS A 137 10.83 -35.97 -15.88
CA HIS A 137 11.39 -35.96 -14.52
C HIS A 137 10.41 -35.34 -13.51
N MET A 138 9.86 -34.16 -13.82
CA MET A 138 8.87 -33.47 -12.99
C MET A 138 7.64 -34.35 -12.72
N TRP A 139 7.14 -35.04 -13.75
CA TRP A 139 6.00 -35.95 -13.61
C TRP A 139 6.34 -37.14 -12.70
N ALA A 140 7.49 -37.79 -12.90
CA ALA A 140 7.94 -38.90 -12.08
C ALA A 140 8.06 -38.49 -10.61
N GLN A 141 8.69 -37.33 -10.35
CA GLN A 141 8.85 -36.77 -9.02
C GLN A 141 7.50 -36.53 -8.34
N LEU A 142 6.57 -35.83 -9.01
CA LEU A 142 5.24 -35.58 -8.45
C LEU A 142 4.45 -36.87 -8.22
N ARG A 143 4.54 -37.84 -9.13
CA ARG A 143 3.86 -39.15 -9.00
C ARG A 143 4.38 -39.95 -7.82
N ASP A 144 5.69 -39.94 -7.60
CA ASP A 144 6.28 -40.74 -6.52
C ASP A 144 5.97 -40.11 -5.16
N VAL A 145 6.03 -38.77 -5.07
CA VAL A 145 5.64 -38.04 -3.86
C VAL A 145 4.13 -38.07 -3.61
N SER A 146 3.28 -38.15 -4.63
CA SER A 146 1.82 -38.22 -4.47
C SER A 146 1.34 -39.51 -3.80
N LYS A 147 2.19 -40.53 -3.67
CA LYS A 147 1.91 -41.78 -2.94
C LYS A 147 2.20 -41.67 -1.44
N ILE A 148 2.98 -40.67 -1.02
CA ILE A 148 3.40 -40.49 0.37
C ILE A 148 2.24 -39.91 1.20
N ARG A 149 2.10 -40.40 2.43
CA ARG A 149 1.07 -39.97 3.39
C ARG A 149 1.72 -39.66 4.75
N GLY A 150 1.07 -38.80 5.54
CA GLY A 150 1.49 -38.47 6.90
C GLY A 150 2.43 -37.27 6.99
N THR A 151 2.97 -37.04 8.19
CA THR A 151 3.72 -35.83 8.56
C THR A 151 5.10 -36.15 9.17
N SER A 152 5.66 -37.33 8.89
CA SER A 152 7.02 -37.68 9.32
C SER A 152 8.06 -36.77 8.68
N ASN A 153 9.25 -36.64 9.30
CA ASN A 153 10.35 -35.86 8.73
C ASN A 153 10.75 -36.31 7.32
N THR A 154 10.64 -37.60 7.01
CA THR A 154 10.89 -38.15 5.67
C THR A 154 9.80 -37.74 4.67
N ALA A 155 8.54 -37.74 5.09
CA ALA A 155 7.43 -37.25 4.27
C ALA A 155 7.56 -35.75 3.99
N LEU A 156 7.86 -34.93 5.01
CA LEU A 156 8.04 -33.48 4.87
C LEU A 156 9.20 -33.12 3.93
N ARG A 157 10.32 -33.85 3.99
CA ARG A 157 11.42 -33.69 3.03
C ARG A 157 10.99 -34.02 1.60
N SER A 158 10.20 -35.07 1.41
CA SER A 158 9.68 -35.46 0.10
C SER A 158 8.66 -34.45 -0.45
N TYR A 159 7.84 -33.85 0.41
CA TYR A 159 6.95 -32.76 0.00
C TYR A 159 7.71 -31.47 -0.34
N SER A 160 8.85 -31.23 0.32
CA SER A 160 9.71 -30.09 0.02
C SER A 160 10.42 -30.24 -1.33
N SER A 161 10.75 -31.47 -1.76
CA SER A 161 11.46 -31.68 -3.03
C SER A 161 10.63 -31.32 -4.26
N VAL A 162 9.29 -31.41 -4.19
CA VAL A 162 8.39 -31.04 -5.30
C VAL A 162 8.09 -29.55 -5.40
N VAL A 163 8.49 -28.73 -4.42
CA VAL A 163 8.20 -27.29 -4.41
C VAL A 163 8.70 -26.59 -5.68
N HIS A 164 9.92 -26.91 -6.12
CA HIS A 164 10.52 -26.33 -7.32
C HIS A 164 9.72 -26.70 -8.59
N THR A 165 9.31 -27.96 -8.69
CA THR A 165 8.44 -28.42 -9.78
C THR A 165 7.11 -27.65 -9.79
N LEU A 166 6.48 -27.47 -8.64
CA LEU A 166 5.21 -26.73 -8.53
C LEU A 166 5.36 -25.24 -8.87
N ILE A 167 6.47 -24.61 -8.49
CA ILE A 167 6.80 -23.23 -8.86
C ILE A 167 6.89 -23.11 -10.40
N VAL A 168 7.67 -23.97 -11.06
CA VAL A 168 7.78 -23.95 -12.53
C VAL A 168 6.40 -24.10 -13.18
N LEU A 169 5.60 -25.08 -12.76
CA LEU A 169 4.26 -25.30 -13.29
C LEU A 169 3.31 -24.12 -13.06
N SER A 170 3.42 -23.44 -11.92
CA SER A 170 2.58 -22.27 -11.60
C SER A 170 2.83 -21.07 -12.52
N LYS A 171 4.03 -20.96 -13.10
CA LYS A 171 4.38 -19.84 -13.98
C LYS A 171 4.03 -20.12 -15.44
N LEU A 172 3.74 -21.36 -15.85
CA LEU A 172 3.39 -21.68 -17.23
C LEU A 172 2.05 -21.05 -17.64
N SER A 173 1.94 -20.60 -18.89
CA SER A 173 0.69 -20.03 -19.40
C SER A 173 -0.04 -20.97 -20.36
N THR A 174 -1.37 -20.94 -20.28
CA THR A 174 -2.28 -21.51 -21.27
C THR A 174 -2.94 -20.44 -22.15
N SER A 175 -2.63 -19.16 -21.92
CA SER A 175 -3.26 -18.03 -22.61
C SER A 175 -2.77 -17.93 -24.06
N GLY A 176 -3.69 -17.74 -25.01
CA GLY A 176 -3.40 -17.61 -26.44
C GLY A 176 -3.44 -18.92 -27.26
N CYS A 177 -3.85 -20.05 -26.68
CA CYS A 177 -4.03 -21.31 -27.42
C CYS A 177 -5.40 -21.93 -27.15
N ASP A 178 -6.45 -21.46 -27.83
CA ASP A 178 -7.70 -22.26 -27.97
C ASP A 178 -7.44 -23.57 -28.76
N LEU A 179 -6.33 -23.60 -29.50
CA LEU A 179 -5.78 -24.75 -30.19
C LEU A 179 -4.60 -25.32 -29.37
N VAL A 180 -4.90 -25.90 -28.20
CA VAL A 180 -3.88 -26.67 -27.48
C VAL A 180 -3.50 -27.87 -28.34
N ASP A 181 -2.27 -27.89 -28.88
CA ASP A 181 -1.73 -29.05 -29.59
C ASP A 181 -1.86 -30.33 -28.74
N TYR A 182 -2.05 -31.48 -29.39
CA TYR A 182 -2.24 -32.77 -28.73
C TYR A 182 -1.23 -33.06 -27.58
N PRO A 183 0.08 -32.74 -27.69
CA PRO A 183 1.04 -32.95 -26.60
C PRO A 183 0.77 -32.10 -25.34
N ALA A 184 0.44 -30.82 -25.51
CA ALA A 184 0.20 -29.90 -24.39
C ALA A 184 -1.08 -30.26 -23.62
N ARG A 185 -2.12 -30.74 -24.31
CA ARG A 185 -3.37 -31.19 -23.69
C ARG A 185 -3.14 -32.42 -22.81
N ILE A 186 -2.37 -33.40 -23.31
CA ILE A 186 -2.01 -34.60 -22.55
C ILE A 186 -1.18 -34.23 -21.32
N PHE A 187 -0.19 -33.36 -21.50
CA PHE A 187 0.62 -32.84 -20.40
C PHE A 187 -0.25 -32.20 -19.31
N ALA A 188 -1.08 -31.21 -19.67
CA ALA A 188 -1.93 -30.51 -18.72
C ALA A 188 -2.86 -31.47 -17.97
N THR A 189 -3.48 -32.42 -18.68
CA THR A 189 -4.39 -33.41 -18.08
C THR A 189 -3.66 -34.30 -17.06
N LYS A 190 -2.48 -34.83 -17.43
CA LYS A 190 -1.67 -35.70 -16.56
C LYS A 190 -1.22 -34.98 -15.29
N PHE A 191 -0.74 -33.75 -15.43
CA PHE A 191 -0.27 -32.96 -14.28
C PHE A 191 -1.43 -32.51 -13.39
N LYS A 192 -2.55 -32.05 -13.96
CA LYS A 192 -3.73 -31.66 -13.19
C LYS A 192 -4.26 -32.80 -12.30
N HIS A 193 -4.23 -34.04 -12.78
CA HIS A 193 -4.61 -35.20 -11.96
C HIS A 193 -3.73 -35.35 -10.70
N LEU A 194 -2.41 -35.17 -10.84
CA LEU A 194 -1.50 -35.20 -9.70
C LEU A 194 -1.71 -33.98 -8.79
N LEU A 195 -1.87 -32.78 -9.35
CA LEU A 195 -2.09 -31.55 -8.60
C LEU A 195 -3.33 -31.63 -7.71
N LEU A 196 -4.41 -32.27 -8.17
CA LEU A 196 -5.61 -32.53 -7.36
C LEU A 196 -5.36 -33.34 -6.08
N ILE A 197 -4.32 -34.18 -6.07
CA ILE A 197 -3.87 -34.91 -4.87
C ILE A 197 -3.12 -33.96 -3.94
N PHE A 198 -2.23 -33.12 -4.50
CA PHE A 198 -1.45 -32.14 -3.74
C PHE A 198 -2.29 -31.02 -3.12
N LEU A 199 -3.52 -30.79 -3.60
CA LEU A 199 -4.47 -29.90 -2.91
C LEU A 199 -4.77 -30.36 -1.47
N GLY A 200 -4.68 -31.66 -1.17
CA GLY A 200 -4.84 -32.22 0.17
C GLY A 200 -3.52 -32.42 0.93
N ASN A 201 -2.40 -31.90 0.45
CA ASN A 201 -1.11 -32.09 1.10
C ASN A 201 -1.06 -31.45 2.49
N PRO A 202 -0.39 -32.03 3.51
CA PRO A 202 -0.29 -31.43 4.84
C PRO A 202 0.52 -30.12 4.88
N MET A 203 1.43 -29.87 3.93
CA MET A 203 2.19 -28.61 3.85
C MET A 203 1.39 -27.53 3.13
N ILE A 204 1.03 -26.46 3.86
CA ILE A 204 0.23 -25.35 3.33
C ILE A 204 0.84 -24.72 2.07
N HIS A 205 2.17 -24.55 2.03
CA HIS A 205 2.87 -23.97 0.89
C HIS A 205 2.77 -24.86 -0.36
N VAL A 206 2.83 -26.18 -0.19
CA VAL A 206 2.63 -27.15 -1.29
C VAL A 206 1.18 -27.06 -1.81
N ARG A 207 0.19 -26.92 -0.92
CA ARG A 207 -1.21 -26.71 -1.34
C ARG A 207 -1.38 -25.42 -2.16
N GLN A 208 -0.77 -24.32 -1.72
CA GLN A 208 -0.82 -23.03 -2.42
C GLN A 208 -0.22 -23.12 -3.81
N LEU A 209 0.99 -23.67 -3.94
CA LEU A 209 1.65 -23.84 -5.24
C LEU A 209 0.90 -24.82 -6.14
N ALA A 210 0.35 -25.90 -5.59
CA ALA A 210 -0.46 -26.84 -6.35
C ALA A 210 -1.73 -26.20 -6.89
N ALA A 211 -2.41 -25.36 -6.09
CA ALA A 211 -3.56 -24.58 -6.53
C ALA A 211 -3.19 -23.59 -7.65
N LYS A 212 -2.08 -22.84 -7.50
CA LYS A 212 -1.58 -21.93 -8.56
C LYS A 212 -1.23 -22.70 -9.84
N ALA A 213 -0.51 -23.80 -9.74
CA ALA A 213 -0.17 -24.67 -10.87
C ALA A 213 -1.42 -25.25 -11.56
N TYR A 214 -2.43 -25.65 -10.80
CA TYR A 214 -3.69 -26.15 -11.36
C TYR A 214 -4.39 -25.08 -12.20
N THR A 215 -4.45 -23.86 -11.66
CA THR A 215 -5.03 -22.69 -12.32
C THR A 215 -4.22 -22.26 -13.55
N ALA A 216 -2.89 -22.25 -13.44
CA ALA A 216 -1.98 -21.94 -14.54
C ALA A 216 -2.22 -22.88 -15.73
N LEU A 217 -2.36 -24.19 -15.47
CA LEU A 217 -2.64 -25.23 -16.47
C LEU A 217 -4.12 -25.33 -16.90
N THR A 218 -4.99 -24.43 -16.45
CA THR A 218 -6.42 -24.43 -16.82
C THR A 218 -6.68 -23.40 -17.93
N PRO A 219 -7.09 -23.83 -19.14
CA PRO A 219 -7.46 -22.93 -20.23
C PRO A 219 -8.67 -22.06 -19.88
N PHE A 220 -8.72 -20.85 -20.44
CA PHE A 220 -9.77 -19.86 -20.19
C PHE A 220 -11.18 -20.44 -20.39
N ASN A 221 -11.41 -21.12 -21.52
CA ASN A 221 -12.71 -21.75 -21.87
C ASN A 221 -13.15 -22.89 -20.93
N LYS A 222 -12.27 -23.45 -20.09
CA LYS A 222 -12.59 -24.49 -19.11
C LYS A 222 -12.75 -23.96 -17.69
N THR A 223 -12.37 -22.71 -17.42
CA THR A 223 -12.34 -22.13 -16.07
C THR A 223 -13.66 -22.32 -15.31
N ASN A 224 -14.79 -21.99 -15.91
CA ASN A 224 -16.11 -22.13 -15.28
C ASN A 224 -16.47 -23.60 -14.97
N SER A 225 -16.15 -24.54 -15.88
CA SER A 225 -16.40 -25.97 -15.64
C SER A 225 -15.52 -26.53 -14.52
N GLU A 226 -14.27 -26.06 -14.42
CA GLU A 226 -13.32 -26.45 -13.40
C GLU A 226 -13.72 -25.92 -12.02
N ILE A 227 -14.15 -24.66 -11.95
CA ILE A 227 -14.71 -24.09 -10.70
C ILE A 227 -15.87 -24.95 -10.21
N LYS A 228 -16.80 -25.36 -11.09
CA LYS A 228 -17.93 -26.24 -10.72
C LYS A 228 -17.45 -27.59 -10.18
N ALA A 229 -16.46 -28.21 -10.83
CA ALA A 229 -15.91 -29.50 -10.40
C ALA A 229 -15.21 -29.41 -9.03
N ILE A 230 -14.40 -28.37 -8.82
CA ILE A 230 -13.70 -28.13 -7.54
C ILE A 230 -14.69 -27.87 -6.42
N ARG A 231 -15.78 -27.14 -6.65
CA ARG A 231 -16.83 -26.93 -5.64
C ARG A 231 -17.50 -28.21 -5.20
N GLN A 232 -17.84 -29.10 -6.14
CA GLN A 232 -18.41 -30.41 -5.78
C GLN A 232 -17.44 -31.20 -4.90
N LYS A 233 -16.13 -31.08 -5.15
CA LYS A 233 -15.09 -31.68 -4.31
C LYS A 233 -15.02 -31.05 -2.91
N ILE A 234 -15.23 -29.75 -2.77
CA ILE A 234 -15.30 -29.07 -1.46
C ILE A 234 -16.52 -29.56 -0.67
N LEU A 235 -17.68 -29.65 -1.31
CA LEU A 235 -18.93 -30.09 -0.66
C LEU A 235 -18.88 -31.56 -0.21
N SER A 236 -18.11 -32.40 -0.91
CA SER A 236 -17.97 -33.83 -0.60
C SER A 236 -16.76 -34.17 0.27
N SER A 237 -15.86 -33.23 0.56
CA SER A 237 -14.65 -33.49 1.33
C SER A 237 -14.82 -33.19 2.81
N HIS A 238 -14.46 -34.15 3.65
CA HIS A 238 -14.32 -33.97 5.10
C HIS A 238 -12.88 -33.63 5.52
N ASP A 239 -11.94 -33.55 4.57
CA ASP A 239 -10.54 -33.22 4.84
C ASP A 239 -10.32 -31.71 4.73
N ASN A 240 -9.92 -31.10 5.84
CA ASN A 240 -9.62 -29.67 5.93
C ASN A 240 -8.51 -29.24 4.96
N ASN A 241 -7.49 -30.08 4.76
CA ASN A 241 -6.39 -29.78 3.85
C ASN A 241 -6.87 -29.76 2.40
N MET A 242 -7.65 -30.78 2.01
CA MET A 242 -8.22 -30.86 0.66
C MET A 242 -9.18 -29.69 0.40
N SER A 243 -10.04 -29.38 1.37
CA SER A 243 -10.97 -28.26 1.29
C SER A 243 -10.23 -26.93 1.13
N HIS A 244 -9.15 -26.73 1.89
CA HIS A 244 -8.29 -25.55 1.79
C HIS A 244 -7.64 -25.44 0.41
N GLY A 245 -7.02 -26.51 -0.11
CA GLY A 245 -6.40 -26.49 -1.43
C GLY A 245 -7.41 -26.24 -2.56
N CYS A 246 -8.61 -26.83 -2.46
CA CYS A 246 -9.69 -26.60 -3.41
C CYS A 246 -10.22 -25.15 -3.35
N LEU A 247 -10.41 -24.57 -2.17
CA LEU A 247 -10.84 -23.16 -2.03
C LEU A 247 -9.80 -22.20 -2.62
N LEU A 248 -8.51 -22.41 -2.37
CA LEU A 248 -7.44 -21.65 -3.03
C LEU A 248 -7.51 -21.79 -4.56
N THR A 249 -7.81 -22.98 -5.06
CA THR A 249 -7.95 -23.22 -6.49
C THR A 249 -9.14 -22.43 -7.07
N CYS A 250 -10.28 -22.41 -6.38
CA CYS A 250 -11.43 -21.57 -6.76
C CYS A 250 -11.08 -20.08 -6.78
N LYS A 251 -10.40 -19.58 -5.75
CA LYS A 251 -9.92 -18.20 -5.65
C LYS A 251 -9.05 -17.84 -6.86
N TYR A 252 -7.99 -18.62 -7.10
CA TYR A 252 -7.07 -18.36 -8.20
C TYR A 252 -7.72 -18.50 -9.58
N LEU A 253 -8.61 -19.47 -9.78
CA LEU A 253 -9.37 -19.61 -11.03
C LEU A 253 -10.26 -18.38 -11.28
N ARG A 254 -10.90 -17.83 -10.25
CA ARG A 254 -11.69 -16.61 -10.37
C ARG A 254 -10.81 -15.40 -10.71
N GLU A 255 -9.72 -15.20 -9.98
CA GLU A 255 -8.77 -14.10 -10.23
C GLU A 255 -8.23 -14.16 -11.68
N LYS A 256 -7.83 -15.36 -12.13
CA LYS A 256 -7.40 -15.58 -13.52
C LYS A 256 -8.51 -15.28 -14.52
N PHE A 257 -9.74 -15.71 -14.24
CA PHE A 257 -10.87 -15.47 -15.13
C PHE A 257 -11.19 -13.98 -15.28
N ILE A 258 -11.23 -13.23 -14.17
CA ILE A 258 -11.45 -11.78 -14.17
C ILE A 258 -10.35 -11.09 -14.98
N HIS A 259 -9.09 -11.42 -14.70
CA HIS A 259 -7.93 -10.87 -15.41
C HIS A 259 -7.96 -11.16 -16.92
N ASP A 260 -8.18 -12.42 -17.31
CA ASP A 260 -8.22 -12.80 -18.72
C ASP A 260 -9.40 -12.11 -19.43
N THR A 261 -10.56 -11.96 -18.77
CA THR A 261 -11.73 -11.26 -19.33
C THR A 261 -11.45 -9.77 -19.59
N HIS A 262 -10.79 -9.07 -18.66
CA HIS A 262 -10.40 -7.67 -18.85
C HIS A 262 -9.48 -7.44 -20.07
N ASN A 263 -8.69 -8.44 -20.45
CA ASN A 263 -7.80 -8.35 -21.62
C ASN A 263 -8.50 -8.64 -22.95
N PHE A 264 -9.64 -9.34 -22.94
CA PHE A 264 -10.37 -9.73 -24.16
C PHE A 264 -11.52 -8.78 -24.53
N VAL A 265 -12.08 -8.00 -23.60
CA VAL A 265 -13.31 -7.23 -23.82
C VAL A 265 -13.23 -5.83 -23.18
N HIS A 266 -13.24 -4.77 -23.99
CA HIS A 266 -13.27 -3.38 -23.53
C HIS A 266 -14.68 -2.86 -23.14
N GLU A 267 -15.76 -3.55 -23.51
CA GLU A 267 -17.14 -3.10 -23.29
C GLU A 267 -18.10 -4.24 -22.93
N ILE A 268 -17.95 -4.90 -21.77
CA ILE A 268 -19.05 -5.70 -21.19
C ILE A 268 -19.05 -5.53 -19.66
N LYS A 269 -20.09 -4.86 -19.13
CA LYS A 269 -20.46 -4.79 -17.70
C LYS A 269 -21.27 -6.02 -17.26
N GLU A 270 -20.94 -7.21 -17.75
CA GLU A 270 -21.53 -8.43 -17.20
C GLU A 270 -20.58 -9.03 -16.16
N ASP A 271 -21.20 -9.48 -15.08
CA ASP A 271 -20.60 -9.91 -13.82
C ASP A 271 -19.94 -11.30 -13.93
N TYR A 272 -19.03 -11.41 -14.89
CA TYR A 272 -18.31 -12.63 -15.23
C TYR A 272 -17.15 -12.82 -14.25
N GLY A 273 -17.34 -13.77 -13.33
CA GLY A 273 -16.45 -14.03 -12.20
C GLY A 273 -17.21 -14.40 -10.92
N LYS A 274 -18.54 -14.18 -10.92
CA LYS A 274 -19.42 -14.58 -9.82
C LYS A 274 -19.36 -16.07 -9.56
N VAL A 275 -18.69 -16.41 -8.46
CA VAL A 275 -18.64 -17.78 -7.95
C VAL A 275 -19.93 -18.05 -7.16
N TYR A 276 -21.01 -18.48 -7.84
CA TYR A 276 -22.27 -18.81 -7.16
C TYR A 276 -22.14 -20.08 -6.32
N TRP A 277 -21.88 -19.94 -5.02
CA TRP A 277 -22.21 -21.00 -4.08
C TRP A 277 -23.74 -21.13 -4.06
N THR A 278 -24.26 -22.32 -4.37
CA THR A 278 -25.69 -22.58 -4.37
C THR A 278 -26.22 -22.45 -2.94
N GLY A 279 -27.13 -21.51 -2.68
CA GLY A 279 -27.82 -21.35 -1.40
C GLY A 279 -26.94 -20.89 -0.25
N ASN A 280 -27.55 -20.67 0.92
CA ASN A 280 -27.02 -20.07 2.16
C ASN A 280 -25.79 -20.76 2.82
N LEU A 281 -24.90 -21.39 2.05
CA LEU A 281 -23.77 -22.19 2.54
C LEU A 281 -22.72 -21.35 3.29
N GLY A 282 -22.50 -20.10 2.86
CA GLY A 282 -21.71 -19.08 3.56
C GLY A 282 -22.21 -18.87 4.99
N ASN A 283 -23.49 -18.51 5.09
CA ASN A 283 -24.18 -18.26 6.35
C ASN A 283 -24.21 -19.53 7.21
N SER A 284 -24.50 -20.70 6.64
CA SER A 284 -24.58 -21.94 7.42
C SER A 284 -23.26 -22.34 8.06
N ARG A 285 -22.12 -22.15 7.39
CA ARG A 285 -20.81 -22.40 7.99
C ARG A 285 -20.47 -21.42 9.11
N TYR A 286 -20.80 -20.14 8.95
CA TYR A 286 -20.64 -19.18 10.03
C TYR A 286 -21.49 -19.54 11.25
N PHE A 287 -22.77 -19.89 11.03
CA PHE A 287 -23.64 -20.38 12.10
C PHE A 287 -23.12 -21.67 12.75
N ASN A 288 -22.52 -22.58 11.99
CA ASN A 288 -21.88 -23.77 12.56
C ASN A 288 -20.70 -23.42 13.48
N ILE A 289 -19.92 -22.37 13.16
CA ILE A 289 -18.84 -21.88 14.03
C ILE A 289 -19.43 -21.28 15.30
N ILE A 290 -20.48 -20.47 15.19
CA ILE A 290 -21.19 -19.91 16.34
C ILE A 290 -21.76 -21.03 17.23
N GLU A 291 -22.38 -22.04 16.63
CA GLU A 291 -22.89 -23.21 17.35
C GLU A 291 -21.75 -23.98 18.04
N THR A 292 -20.63 -24.15 17.33
CA THR A 292 -19.42 -24.78 17.89
C THR A 292 -18.89 -23.99 19.08
N TRP A 293 -18.80 -22.67 18.96
CA TRP A 293 -18.40 -21.78 20.05
C TRP A 293 -19.38 -21.81 21.23
N ASN A 294 -20.69 -21.84 20.98
CA ASN A 294 -21.71 -22.04 22.00
C ASN A 294 -21.53 -23.37 22.74
N ASN A 295 -21.27 -24.45 22.01
CA ASN A 295 -21.03 -25.76 22.59
C ASN A 295 -19.73 -25.77 23.43
N MET A 296 -18.67 -25.08 22.99
CA MET A 296 -17.45 -24.90 23.78
C MET A 296 -17.71 -24.14 25.09
N ARG A 297 -18.52 -23.06 25.03
CA ARG A 297 -18.94 -22.30 26.23
C ARG A 297 -19.65 -23.18 27.26
N VAL A 298 -20.47 -24.13 26.82
CA VAL A 298 -21.16 -25.10 27.70
C VAL A 298 -20.30 -26.35 27.96
N HIS A 299 -18.98 -26.29 27.72
CA HIS A 299 -18.01 -27.36 27.96
C HIS A 299 -18.33 -28.70 27.27
N LYS A 300 -19.09 -28.66 26.17
CA LYS A 300 -19.35 -29.85 25.34
C LYS A 300 -18.12 -30.13 24.48
N LYS A 301 -17.78 -31.41 24.35
CA LYS A 301 -16.70 -31.85 23.48
C LYS A 301 -17.10 -31.66 22.02
N VAL A 302 -16.51 -30.68 21.35
CA VAL A 302 -16.73 -30.38 19.92
C VAL A 302 -15.42 -30.31 19.16
N ALA A 303 -15.48 -30.55 17.85
CA ALA A 303 -14.34 -30.37 16.96
C ALA A 303 -13.95 -28.89 16.90
N GLN A 304 -12.65 -28.61 16.94
CA GLN A 304 -12.13 -27.25 16.85
C GLN A 304 -12.29 -26.73 15.40
N PRO A 305 -12.79 -25.49 15.20
CA PRO A 305 -12.81 -24.86 13.89
C PRO A 305 -11.40 -24.70 13.32
N CYS A 306 -11.25 -24.86 12.01
CA CYS A 306 -10.02 -24.49 11.31
C CYS A 306 -10.16 -23.06 10.79
N TYR A 307 -9.80 -22.07 11.60
CA TYR A 307 -10.06 -20.65 11.27
C TYR A 307 -9.47 -20.21 9.93
N ILE A 308 -8.30 -20.71 9.52
CA ILE A 308 -7.73 -20.43 8.19
C ILE A 308 -8.68 -20.90 7.07
N LEU A 309 -9.25 -22.10 7.20
CA LEU A 309 -10.19 -22.64 6.23
C LEU A 309 -11.50 -21.83 6.21
N GLU A 310 -12.02 -21.50 7.38
CA GLU A 310 -13.29 -20.80 7.51
C GLU A 310 -13.19 -19.34 7.03
N THR A 311 -12.09 -18.64 7.31
CA THR A 311 -11.83 -17.32 6.71
C THR A 311 -11.83 -17.38 5.20
N LEU A 312 -11.11 -18.35 4.62
CA LEU A 312 -11.03 -18.50 3.18
C LEU A 312 -12.40 -18.84 2.57
N PHE A 313 -13.19 -19.68 3.26
CA PHE A 313 -14.55 -19.99 2.85
C PHE A 313 -15.46 -18.75 2.87
N LEU A 314 -15.41 -17.95 3.94
CA LEU A 314 -16.16 -16.71 4.05
C LEU A 314 -15.75 -15.71 2.95
N GLN A 315 -14.47 -15.57 2.65
CA GLN A 315 -13.97 -14.73 1.55
C GLN A 315 -14.54 -15.15 0.19
N GLU A 316 -14.61 -16.47 -0.06
CA GLU A 316 -15.14 -17.01 -1.30
C GLU A 316 -16.68 -16.92 -1.38
N ALA A 317 -17.38 -16.85 -0.24
CA ALA A 317 -18.84 -16.80 -0.15
C ALA A 317 -19.41 -15.37 -0.09
N SER A 318 -18.74 -14.45 0.61
CA SER A 318 -19.24 -13.12 0.97
C SER A 318 -19.30 -12.13 -0.18
N SER A 319 -18.81 -12.50 -1.37
CA SER A 319 -18.94 -11.65 -2.55
C SER A 319 -20.42 -11.34 -2.90
N HIS A 320 -21.39 -12.11 -2.39
CA HIS A 320 -22.79 -12.01 -2.84
C HIS A 320 -23.89 -12.31 -1.79
N THR A 321 -23.57 -12.54 -0.53
CA THR A 321 -24.60 -12.79 0.49
C THR A 321 -24.84 -11.53 1.30
N HIS A 322 -26.11 -11.16 1.47
CA HIS A 322 -26.58 -10.42 2.65
C HIS A 322 -26.29 -11.31 3.88
N PHE A 323 -25.01 -11.42 4.23
CA PHE A 323 -24.49 -12.27 5.30
C PHE A 323 -25.03 -11.83 6.67
N THR A 324 -25.51 -10.59 6.70
CA THR A 324 -25.96 -9.85 7.86
C THR A 324 -27.48 -9.74 7.84
N ASP A 325 -28.14 -10.86 8.13
CA ASP A 325 -29.36 -10.74 8.92
C ASP A 325 -28.91 -10.24 10.31
N THR A 326 -29.27 -8.98 10.59
CA THR A 326 -28.91 -8.05 11.69
C THR A 326 -28.65 -8.68 13.06
N LEU A 327 -29.34 -9.78 13.35
CA LEU A 327 -29.46 -10.31 14.71
C LEU A 327 -28.28 -11.18 15.13
N SER A 328 -27.57 -11.81 14.19
CA SER A 328 -26.70 -12.94 14.52
C SER A 328 -25.40 -12.54 15.20
N PHE A 329 -24.82 -11.38 14.88
CA PHE A 329 -23.53 -10.95 15.43
C PHE A 329 -23.61 -10.53 16.90
N HIS A 330 -24.69 -9.86 17.34
CA HIS A 330 -24.80 -9.40 18.73
C HIS A 330 -24.91 -10.54 19.73
N TYR A 331 -25.54 -11.65 19.36
CA TYR A 331 -25.54 -12.86 20.19
C TYR A 331 -24.17 -13.53 20.31
N ASN A 332 -23.21 -13.20 19.43
CA ASN A 332 -21.91 -13.87 19.37
C ASN A 332 -20.85 -13.24 20.25
N LEU A 333 -21.00 -11.97 20.64
CA LEU A 333 -19.99 -11.31 21.44
C LEU A 333 -19.77 -11.98 22.80
N PRO A 334 -20.81 -12.29 23.61
CA PRO A 334 -20.61 -12.98 24.88
C PRO A 334 -20.00 -14.38 24.73
N ILE A 335 -20.24 -15.02 23.58
CA ILE A 335 -19.67 -16.33 23.26
C ILE A 335 -18.17 -16.18 22.96
N THR A 336 -17.81 -15.18 22.16
CA THR A 336 -16.43 -14.88 21.78
C THR A 336 -15.59 -14.61 23.02
N GLU A 337 -16.04 -13.73 23.91
CA GLU A 337 -15.35 -13.42 25.17
C GLU A 337 -15.08 -14.66 26.02
N CYS A 338 -16.03 -15.61 26.07
CA CYS A 338 -15.88 -16.84 26.83
C CYS A 338 -14.78 -17.76 26.28
N ILE A 339 -14.63 -17.85 24.96
CA ILE A 339 -13.73 -18.82 24.32
C ILE A 339 -12.35 -18.25 23.98
N VAL A 340 -12.20 -16.91 23.88
CA VAL A 340 -10.99 -16.23 23.39
C VAL A 340 -9.72 -16.74 24.03
N SER A 341 -9.71 -16.94 25.35
CA SER A 341 -8.54 -17.43 26.09
C SER A 341 -8.02 -18.79 25.58
N SER A 342 -8.94 -19.68 25.17
CA SER A 342 -8.63 -21.01 24.63
C SER A 342 -8.34 -21.01 23.13
N GLN A 343 -8.91 -20.06 22.39
CA GLN A 343 -8.86 -20.03 20.93
C GLN A 343 -7.75 -19.14 20.38
N LYS A 344 -7.25 -18.16 21.14
CA LYS A 344 -6.23 -17.19 20.68
C LYS A 344 -4.92 -17.83 20.20
N ILE A 345 -4.62 -19.06 20.62
CA ILE A 345 -3.42 -19.82 20.19
C ILE A 345 -3.63 -20.54 18.86
N GLN A 346 -4.86 -20.63 18.36
CA GLN A 346 -5.17 -21.34 17.13
C GLN A 346 -4.76 -20.51 15.90
N PRO A 347 -4.05 -21.12 14.93
CA PRO A 347 -3.69 -20.43 13.70
C PRO A 347 -4.91 -19.87 12.97
N GLY A 348 -4.85 -18.58 12.62
CA GLY A 348 -5.90 -17.90 11.87
C GLY A 348 -7.09 -17.39 12.69
N PHE A 349 -7.14 -17.60 14.00
CA PHE A 349 -8.26 -17.13 14.84
C PHE A 349 -8.52 -15.63 14.69
N PHE A 350 -7.49 -14.79 14.89
CA PHE A 350 -7.64 -13.33 14.75
C PHE A 350 -7.91 -12.89 13.31
N GLN A 351 -7.42 -13.64 12.31
CA GLN A 351 -7.74 -13.37 10.90
C GLN A 351 -9.22 -13.65 10.61
N PHE A 352 -9.78 -14.70 11.22
CA PHE A 352 -11.21 -15.02 11.14
C PHE A 352 -12.06 -13.95 11.83
N VAL A 353 -11.75 -13.65 13.09
CA VAL A 353 -12.43 -12.59 13.86
C VAL A 353 -12.40 -11.27 13.08
N GLY A 354 -11.22 -10.88 12.59
CA GLY A 354 -11.08 -9.65 11.84
C GLY A 354 -11.88 -9.61 10.55
N TYR A 355 -11.92 -10.73 9.80
CA TYR A 355 -12.77 -10.83 8.62
C TYR A 355 -14.28 -10.76 8.96
N CYS A 356 -14.68 -11.32 10.10
CA CYS A 356 -16.05 -11.18 10.58
C CYS A 356 -16.40 -9.71 10.90
N GLU A 357 -15.49 -8.95 11.50
CA GLU A 357 -15.67 -7.51 11.72
C GLU A 357 -15.76 -6.72 10.40
N GLN A 358 -14.97 -7.09 9.38
CA GLN A 358 -15.06 -6.50 8.05
C GLN A 358 -16.45 -6.70 7.41
N LEU A 359 -17.04 -7.90 7.55
CA LEU A 359 -18.39 -8.19 7.06
C LEU A 359 -19.44 -7.38 7.84
N LEU A 360 -19.27 -7.23 9.15
CA LEU A 360 -20.16 -6.42 9.98
C LEU A 360 -20.09 -4.94 9.61
N VAL A 361 -18.90 -4.41 9.32
CA VAL A 361 -18.75 -3.03 8.84
C VAL A 361 -19.39 -2.84 7.47
N ALA A 362 -19.23 -3.80 6.55
CA ALA A 362 -19.88 -3.74 5.24
C ALA A 362 -21.40 -3.63 5.39
N TYR A 363 -21.97 -4.31 6.37
CA TYR A 363 -23.37 -4.17 6.74
C TYR A 363 -23.72 -2.81 7.32
N PHE A 364 -22.96 -2.30 8.30
CA PHE A 364 -23.22 -0.97 8.86
C PHE A 364 -23.18 0.14 7.80
N LYS A 365 -22.30 0.02 6.80
CA LYS A 365 -22.24 0.95 5.66
C LYS A 365 -23.51 0.95 4.80
N THR A 366 -24.39 -0.06 4.91
CA THR A 366 -25.68 -0.09 4.20
C THR A 366 -26.77 0.77 4.84
N PHE A 367 -26.66 1.13 6.12
CA PHE A 367 -27.68 1.91 6.87
C PHE A 367 -27.60 3.42 6.65
N GLY A 368 -26.65 3.90 5.85
CA GLY A 368 -26.53 5.32 5.53
C GLY A 368 -26.19 6.17 6.76
N SER A 369 -26.95 7.25 6.99
CA SER A 369 -26.54 8.38 7.84
C SER A 369 -27.02 8.33 9.30
N LYS A 370 -27.72 7.28 9.76
CA LYS A 370 -28.22 7.21 11.14
C LYS A 370 -28.14 5.79 11.69
N PHE A 371 -27.52 5.67 12.86
CA PHE A 371 -27.47 4.46 13.68
C PHE A 371 -28.50 4.60 14.81
N ASP A 372 -29.36 3.60 14.96
CA ASP A 372 -30.32 3.51 16.06
C ASP A 372 -29.64 3.11 17.39
N ASP A 373 -30.43 3.08 18.47
CA ASP A 373 -29.93 2.73 19.80
C ASP A 373 -29.39 1.29 19.87
N PHE A 374 -29.90 0.40 19.03
CA PHE A 374 -29.46 -1.00 18.96
C PHE A 374 -28.08 -1.09 18.33
N GLU A 375 -27.85 -0.42 17.20
CA GLU A 375 -26.52 -0.35 16.57
C GLU A 375 -25.49 0.36 17.44
N GLN A 376 -25.86 1.42 18.15
CA GLN A 376 -24.95 2.08 19.09
C GLN A 376 -24.59 1.18 20.28
N THR A 377 -25.56 0.41 20.80
CA THR A 377 -25.31 -0.57 21.87
C THR A 377 -24.38 -1.67 21.40
N ALA A 378 -24.59 -2.14 20.18
CA ALA A 378 -23.73 -3.10 19.51
C ALA A 378 -22.27 -2.64 19.40
N ILE A 379 -22.05 -1.44 18.87
CA ILE A 379 -20.71 -0.86 18.72
C ILE A 379 -20.07 -0.68 20.09
N ARG A 380 -20.83 -0.20 21.09
CA ARG A 380 -20.35 -0.09 22.48
C ARG A 380 -19.85 -1.43 23.02
N ASN A 381 -20.59 -2.50 22.75
CA ASN A 381 -20.22 -3.84 23.19
C ASN A 381 -18.94 -4.32 22.50
N ILE A 382 -18.78 -4.10 21.19
CA ILE A 382 -17.55 -4.44 20.45
C ILE A 382 -16.34 -3.70 21.03
N LEU A 383 -16.46 -2.40 21.29
CA LEU A 383 -15.37 -1.60 21.87
C LEU A 383 -15.05 -2.04 23.30
N ASN A 384 -16.06 -2.43 24.09
CA ASN A 384 -15.87 -2.95 25.45
C ASN A 384 -15.44 -4.42 25.51
N SER A 385 -15.30 -5.11 24.37
CA SER A 385 -14.99 -6.53 24.32
C SER A 385 -13.66 -6.85 24.99
N SER A 386 -13.60 -7.96 25.72
CA SER A 386 -12.32 -8.50 26.21
C SER A 386 -11.34 -8.91 25.09
N CYS A 387 -11.84 -9.11 23.86
CA CYS A 387 -11.03 -9.37 22.67
C CYS A 387 -10.73 -8.04 21.95
N THR A 388 -9.63 -7.40 22.32
CA THR A 388 -9.25 -6.06 21.84
C THR A 388 -9.11 -5.97 20.32
N GLU A 389 -8.73 -7.07 19.68
CA GLU A 389 -8.57 -7.21 18.24
C GLU A 389 -9.89 -7.00 17.49
N GLN A 390 -11.05 -7.31 18.11
CA GLN A 390 -12.36 -7.02 17.53
C GLN A 390 -12.56 -5.51 17.35
N GLY A 391 -12.37 -4.74 18.42
CA GLY A 391 -12.50 -3.29 18.37
C GLY A 391 -11.50 -2.66 17.39
N ILE A 392 -10.25 -3.14 17.39
CA ILE A 392 -9.22 -2.62 16.48
C ILE A 392 -9.59 -2.89 15.02
N GLU A 393 -9.94 -4.13 14.66
CA GLU A 393 -10.25 -4.45 13.27
C GLU A 393 -11.57 -3.81 12.81
N PHE A 394 -12.57 -3.71 13.69
CA PHE A 394 -13.81 -3.00 13.43
C PHE A 394 -13.55 -1.54 13.01
N LEU A 395 -12.77 -0.80 13.81
CA LEU A 395 -12.46 0.60 13.53
C LEU A 395 -11.61 0.76 12.26
N LYS A 396 -10.61 -0.10 12.04
CA LYS A 396 -9.80 -0.11 10.82
C LYS A 396 -10.65 -0.34 9.57
N SER A 397 -11.55 -1.31 9.62
CA SER A 397 -12.45 -1.67 8.51
C SER A 397 -13.45 -0.56 8.21
N LEU A 398 -13.93 0.13 9.26
CA LEU A 398 -14.83 1.26 9.11
C LEU A 398 -14.13 2.44 8.46
N SER A 399 -12.84 2.65 8.77
CA SER A 399 -11.92 3.69 8.29
C SER A 399 -12.27 5.12 8.74
N HIS A 400 -13.48 5.59 8.43
CA HIS A 400 -14.08 6.84 8.88
C HIS A 400 -15.61 6.72 8.78
N CYS A 401 -16.36 7.33 9.70
CA CYS A 401 -17.82 7.30 9.66
C CYS A 401 -18.42 8.50 10.40
N ALA A 402 -18.77 9.57 9.66
CA ALA A 402 -19.28 10.82 10.24
C ALA A 402 -20.50 10.63 11.17
N PRO A 403 -21.50 9.76 10.87
CA PRO A 403 -22.63 9.54 11.77
C PRO A 403 -22.28 8.91 13.13
N LEU A 404 -21.12 8.26 13.26
CA LEU A 404 -20.66 7.68 14.53
C LEU A 404 -19.78 8.63 15.35
N LEU A 405 -19.42 9.79 14.79
CA LEU A 405 -18.48 10.71 15.45
C LEU A 405 -18.96 11.10 16.84
N GLU A 406 -20.20 11.56 16.98
CA GLU A 406 -20.77 11.97 18.26
C GLU A 406 -20.75 10.84 19.30
N PHE A 407 -21.16 9.64 18.89
CA PHE A 407 -21.16 8.45 19.72
C PHE A 407 -19.74 8.12 20.22
N ILE A 408 -18.75 8.11 19.32
CA ILE A 408 -17.35 7.80 19.66
C ILE A 408 -16.75 8.87 20.57
N LEU A 409 -17.09 10.15 20.39
CA LEU A 409 -16.64 11.23 21.28
C LEU A 409 -17.25 11.10 22.69
N LYS A 410 -18.55 10.82 22.77
CA LYS A 410 -19.22 10.52 24.05
C LYS A 410 -18.63 9.25 24.69
N TYR A 411 -18.26 8.27 23.88
CA TYR A 411 -17.59 7.07 24.34
C TYR A 411 -16.22 7.41 24.94
N LEU A 412 -15.36 8.13 24.21
CA LEU A 412 -14.03 8.56 24.66
C LEU A 412 -14.07 9.34 25.99
N THR A 413 -15.00 10.28 26.14
CA THR A 413 -15.18 11.05 27.39
C THR A 413 -15.70 10.21 28.56
N SER A 414 -16.32 9.05 28.29
CA SER A 414 -16.82 8.12 29.30
C SER A 414 -15.81 7.06 29.76
N ILE A 415 -14.67 6.90 29.06
CA ILE A 415 -13.65 5.90 29.40
C ILE A 415 -12.99 6.29 30.73
N ARG A 416 -12.86 5.34 31.66
CA ARG A 416 -12.12 5.49 32.92
C ARG A 416 -10.79 4.72 32.87
N ASN A 417 -9.81 5.14 33.67
CA ASN A 417 -8.46 4.58 33.79
C ASN A 417 -8.46 3.05 33.93
N ASN A 418 -8.39 2.29 32.82
CA ASN A 418 -8.05 0.85 32.69
C ASN A 418 -8.34 0.33 31.27
N TYR A 419 -7.98 1.09 30.22
CA TYR A 419 -8.28 0.73 28.85
C TYR A 419 -7.06 0.18 28.11
N HIS A 420 -7.26 -0.74 27.16
CA HIS A 420 -6.15 -1.31 26.40
C HIS A 420 -5.58 -0.27 25.43
N GLN A 421 -4.29 0.09 25.59
CA GLN A 421 -3.66 1.20 24.89
C GLN A 421 -3.80 1.10 23.36
N LEU A 422 -3.59 -0.08 22.77
CA LEU A 422 -3.70 -0.25 21.31
C LEU A 422 -5.11 0.04 20.77
N LEU A 423 -6.15 -0.29 21.55
CA LEU A 423 -7.52 0.00 21.15
C LEU A 423 -7.81 1.49 21.28
N LEU A 424 -7.32 2.14 22.36
CA LEU A 424 -7.45 3.58 22.54
C LEU A 424 -6.77 4.35 21.39
N ASP A 425 -5.56 3.95 20.99
CA ASP A 425 -4.83 4.59 19.88
C ASP A 425 -5.60 4.44 18.55
N GLU A 426 -6.24 3.30 18.30
CA GLU A 426 -7.07 3.09 17.12
C GLU A 426 -8.38 3.89 17.18
N ILE A 427 -9.04 3.99 18.35
CA ILE A 427 -10.21 4.86 18.53
C ILE A 427 -9.84 6.31 18.23
N ILE A 428 -8.70 6.79 18.72
CA ILE A 428 -8.23 8.15 18.46
C ILE A 428 -7.93 8.33 16.96
N THR A 429 -7.23 7.38 16.34
CA THR A 429 -6.93 7.42 14.90
C THR A 429 -8.21 7.46 14.06
N PHE A 430 -9.17 6.62 14.37
CA PHE A 430 -10.49 6.60 13.73
C PHE A 430 -11.23 7.94 13.92
N THR A 431 -11.19 8.50 15.13
CA THR A 431 -11.84 9.77 15.46
C THR A 431 -11.25 10.92 14.66
N LEU A 432 -9.91 11.05 14.62
CA LEU A 432 -9.22 12.10 13.86
C LEU A 432 -9.51 12.00 12.35
N ARG A 433 -9.46 10.79 11.78
CA ARG A 433 -9.86 10.57 10.37
C ARG A 433 -11.31 10.95 10.13
N THR A 434 -12.21 10.63 11.06
CA THR A 434 -13.63 10.95 10.94
C THR A 434 -13.88 12.45 11.03
N ILE A 435 -13.19 13.18 11.91
CA ILE A 435 -13.25 14.65 12.01
C ILE A 435 -12.86 15.28 10.67
N LYS A 436 -11.73 14.83 10.09
CA LYS A 436 -11.22 15.33 8.81
C LYS A 436 -12.21 15.16 7.65
N HIS A 437 -13.03 14.11 7.66
CA HIS A 437 -13.99 13.79 6.59
C HIS A 437 -15.44 14.22 6.87
N ALA A 438 -15.75 14.70 8.08
CA ALA A 438 -17.11 15.11 8.42
C ALA A 438 -17.40 16.53 7.89
N SER A 439 -18.53 16.70 7.19
CA SER A 439 -18.94 17.99 6.63
C SER A 439 -19.71 18.83 7.65
N LEU A 440 -19.49 20.16 7.63
CA LEU A 440 -20.21 21.14 8.46
C LEU A 440 -21.74 21.13 8.24
N GLU A 441 -22.19 20.80 7.02
CA GLU A 441 -23.62 20.85 6.67
C GLU A 441 -24.45 19.70 7.26
N THR A 442 -23.82 18.60 7.70
CA THR A 442 -24.54 17.39 8.11
C THR A 442 -24.78 17.27 9.61
N ASN A 443 -24.02 17.99 10.44
CA ASN A 443 -24.07 17.84 11.90
C ASN A 443 -24.57 19.12 12.59
N LYS A 444 -25.89 19.19 12.79
CA LYS A 444 -26.56 20.12 13.74
C LYS A 444 -26.26 19.77 15.22
N LEU A 445 -25.08 19.24 15.51
CA LEU A 445 -24.72 18.71 16.82
C LEU A 445 -24.00 19.76 17.65
N GLU A 446 -24.40 19.87 18.92
CA GLU A 446 -23.79 20.76 19.91
C GLU A 446 -22.47 20.15 20.41
N PHE A 447 -21.42 20.23 19.59
CA PHE A 447 -20.07 19.77 19.96
C PHE A 447 -19.47 20.54 21.14
N ASP A 448 -20.00 21.73 21.45
CA ASP A 448 -19.56 22.55 22.58
C ASP A 448 -19.73 21.82 23.93
N GLU A 449 -20.81 21.06 24.15
CA GLU A 449 -21.01 20.28 25.38
C GLU A 449 -19.98 19.15 25.52
N ILE A 450 -19.59 18.55 24.39
CA ILE A 450 -18.59 17.48 24.35
C ILE A 450 -17.19 18.05 24.63
N ILE A 451 -16.87 19.23 24.08
CA ILE A 451 -15.61 19.92 24.30
C ILE A 451 -15.42 20.24 25.80
N GLU A 452 -16.47 20.72 26.48
CA GLU A 452 -16.38 21.00 27.92
C GLU A 452 -16.15 19.72 28.74
N LYS A 453 -16.77 18.60 28.38
CA LYS A 453 -16.51 17.31 29.03
C LYS A 453 -15.05 16.86 28.89
N PHE A 454 -14.37 17.19 27.80
CA PHE A 454 -12.93 16.92 27.67
C PHE A 454 -12.09 17.76 28.63
N ASN A 455 -12.56 18.92 29.11
CA ASN A 455 -11.87 19.74 30.11
C ASN A 455 -12.04 19.18 31.53
N GLU A 456 -13.15 18.50 31.81
CA GLU A 456 -13.46 17.91 33.13
C GLU A 456 -12.74 16.58 33.39
N VAL A 457 -12.34 15.86 32.33
CA VAL A 457 -11.75 14.53 32.45
C VAL A 457 -10.25 14.63 32.76
N GLU A 458 -9.83 14.20 33.96
CA GLU A 458 -8.41 14.12 34.40
C GLU A 458 -7.47 13.41 33.40
N ILE A 459 -8.01 12.52 32.56
CA ILE A 459 -7.27 11.77 31.53
C ILE A 459 -6.75 12.70 30.41
N ALA A 460 -7.43 13.83 30.14
CA ALA A 460 -7.06 14.79 29.11
C ALA A 460 -5.74 15.51 29.41
N LEU A 461 -5.34 15.60 30.69
CA LEU A 461 -4.09 16.24 31.12
C LEU A 461 -2.86 15.34 30.97
N ALA A 462 -3.03 14.01 30.87
CA ALA A 462 -1.93 13.05 30.82
C ALA A 462 -1.67 12.42 29.43
N ASN A 463 -2.65 12.44 28.52
CA ASN A 463 -2.53 11.80 27.21
C ASN A 463 -2.58 12.81 26.05
N SER A 464 -1.42 13.06 25.43
CA SER A 464 -1.26 14.00 24.30
C SER A 464 -2.19 13.73 23.12
N ASN A 465 -2.60 12.47 22.91
CA ASN A 465 -3.47 12.09 21.80
C ASN A 465 -4.93 12.50 22.04
N ILE A 466 -5.39 12.59 23.29
CA ILE A 466 -6.74 13.08 23.62
C ILE A 466 -6.81 14.59 23.47
N ALA A 467 -5.76 15.31 23.91
CA ALA A 467 -5.61 16.73 23.62
C ALA A 467 -5.65 17.00 22.11
N ARG A 468 -5.03 16.12 21.31
CA ARG A 468 -5.08 16.22 19.85
C ARG A 468 -6.50 16.14 19.30
N VAL A 469 -7.31 15.16 19.74
CA VAL A 469 -8.74 15.06 19.35
C VAL A 469 -9.50 16.32 19.75
N LYS A 470 -9.32 16.81 20.98
CA LYS A 470 -9.97 18.03 21.47
C LYS A 470 -9.68 19.23 20.57
N ASN A 471 -8.41 19.48 20.29
CA ASN A 471 -7.97 20.58 19.44
C ASN A 471 -8.52 20.44 18.01
N SER A 472 -8.50 19.23 17.44
CA SER A 472 -9.10 18.98 16.13
C SER A 472 -10.61 19.26 16.08
N LEU A 473 -11.36 18.93 17.15
CA LEU A 473 -12.79 19.25 17.22
C LEU A 473 -13.06 20.75 17.31
N ILE A 474 -12.29 21.46 18.13
CA ILE A 474 -12.39 22.92 18.27
C ILE A 474 -12.19 23.57 16.91
N LEU A 475 -11.10 23.20 16.24
CA LEU A 475 -10.73 23.76 14.95
C LEU A 475 -11.68 23.36 13.82
N ALA A 476 -12.31 22.19 13.86
CA ALA A 476 -13.21 21.74 12.80
C ALA A 476 -14.66 22.23 12.96
N PHE A 477 -15.17 22.33 14.20
CA PHE A 477 -16.62 22.48 14.44
C PHE A 477 -17.03 23.55 15.47
N SER A 478 -16.12 24.09 16.29
CA SER A 478 -16.53 25.06 17.31
C SER A 478 -16.95 26.39 16.67
N LYS A 479 -17.90 27.07 17.31
CA LYS A 479 -18.29 28.45 16.97
C LYS A 479 -17.70 29.48 17.94
N ARG A 480 -17.00 29.03 18.98
CA ARG A 480 -16.42 29.88 20.02
C ARG A 480 -15.04 30.36 19.56
N GLU A 481 -15.00 31.57 19.03
CA GLU A 481 -13.76 32.20 18.52
C GLU A 481 -12.64 32.25 19.56
N THR A 482 -12.96 32.34 20.86
CA THR A 482 -11.97 32.30 21.93
C THR A 482 -11.25 30.95 22.03
N LEU A 483 -11.98 29.83 21.94
CA LEU A 483 -11.38 28.49 21.94
C LEU A 483 -10.57 28.23 20.67
N ILE A 484 -11.07 28.69 19.52
CA ILE A 484 -10.34 28.62 18.25
C ILE A 484 -9.03 29.39 18.37
N ASN A 485 -9.07 30.61 18.93
CA ASN A 485 -7.88 31.45 19.11
C ASN A 485 -6.83 30.79 20.00
N GLU A 486 -7.22 30.23 21.16
CA GLU A 486 -6.31 29.51 22.06
C GLU A 486 -5.60 28.34 21.36
N VAL A 487 -6.34 27.53 20.59
CA VAL A 487 -5.76 26.42 19.85
C VAL A 487 -4.88 26.92 18.71
N LEU A 488 -5.27 27.98 18.00
CA LEU A 488 -4.48 28.56 16.91
C LEU A 488 -3.15 29.16 17.40
N LEU A 489 -3.12 29.77 18.58
CA LEU A 489 -1.87 30.23 19.19
C LEU A 489 -0.93 29.05 19.47
N HIS A 490 -1.46 27.96 20.02
CA HIS A 490 -0.67 26.73 20.20
C HIS A 490 -0.17 26.17 18.86
N VAL A 491 -1.00 26.16 17.81
CA VAL A 491 -0.61 25.73 16.45
C VAL A 491 0.49 26.65 15.88
N SER A 492 0.45 27.94 16.17
CA SER A 492 1.50 28.89 15.76
C SER A 492 2.85 28.52 16.34
N ASP A 493 2.90 28.14 17.63
CA ASP A 493 4.15 27.67 18.26
C ASP A 493 4.62 26.36 17.62
N MET A 494 3.70 25.43 17.34
CA MET A 494 4.01 24.16 16.69
C MET A 494 4.59 24.32 15.28
N CYS A 495 4.22 25.37 14.54
CA CYS A 495 4.77 25.63 13.21
C CYS A 495 6.27 25.96 13.25
N MET A 496 6.77 26.43 14.38
CA MET A 496 8.17 26.81 14.59
C MET A 496 8.96 25.75 15.39
N ASP A 497 8.36 24.60 15.68
CA ASP A 497 9.01 23.55 16.48
C ASP A 497 10.15 22.87 15.70
N GLU A 498 11.24 22.54 16.39
CA GLU A 498 12.39 21.86 15.81
C GLU A 498 12.04 20.48 15.23
N LYS A 499 11.01 19.80 15.78
CA LYS A 499 10.61 18.45 15.35
C LYS A 499 9.67 18.50 14.16
N GLN A 500 10.09 17.89 13.05
CA GLN A 500 9.26 17.66 11.86
C GLN A 500 7.87 17.07 12.19
N SER A 501 7.78 16.11 13.11
CA SER A 501 6.50 15.48 13.47
C SER A 501 5.50 16.46 14.11
N VAL A 502 5.99 17.49 14.79
CA VAL A 502 5.16 18.53 15.42
C VAL A 502 4.68 19.51 14.35
N ARG A 503 5.56 19.92 13.42
CA ARG A 503 5.19 20.77 12.28
C ARG A 503 4.20 20.09 11.33
N LEU A 504 4.35 18.79 11.09
CA LEU A 504 3.38 18.01 10.31
C LEU A 504 1.99 17.99 10.99
N MET A 505 1.96 17.87 12.32
CA MET A 505 0.71 17.95 13.09
C MET A 505 0.08 19.35 13.01
N ALA A 506 0.90 20.42 12.97
CA ALA A 506 0.41 21.76 12.73
C ALA A 506 -0.25 21.90 11.34
N ALA A 507 0.33 21.30 10.30
CA ALA A 507 -0.26 21.27 8.96
C ALA A 507 -1.63 20.58 8.93
N GLU A 508 -1.77 19.45 9.64
CA GLU A 508 -3.07 18.76 9.78
C GLU A 508 -4.12 19.60 10.53
N TYR A 509 -3.71 20.39 11.52
CA TYR A 509 -4.63 21.31 12.20
C TYR A 509 -5.07 22.44 11.28
N LEU A 510 -4.16 23.02 10.50
CA LEU A 510 -4.49 24.06 9.54
C LEU A 510 -5.43 23.55 8.44
N GLU A 511 -5.28 22.29 8.00
CA GLU A 511 -6.23 21.67 7.08
C GLU A 511 -7.67 21.75 7.60
N LEU A 512 -7.91 21.41 8.87
CA LEU A 512 -9.24 21.45 9.47
C LEU A 512 -9.84 22.87 9.48
N VAL A 513 -9.03 23.87 9.81
CA VAL A 513 -9.46 25.28 9.90
C VAL A 513 -9.70 25.88 8.52
N LEU A 514 -8.85 25.53 7.54
CA LEU A 514 -8.95 26.06 6.18
C LEU A 514 -10.27 25.69 5.50
N HIS A 515 -10.90 24.57 5.87
CA HIS A 515 -12.20 24.15 5.35
C HIS A 515 -13.31 25.19 5.58
N HIS A 516 -13.24 25.98 6.65
CA HIS A 516 -14.22 27.05 6.95
C HIS A 516 -13.58 28.43 7.12
N PHE A 517 -12.39 28.63 6.55
CA PHE A 517 -11.61 29.88 6.64
C PHE A 517 -12.43 31.17 6.42
N ALA A 518 -13.41 31.14 5.51
CA ALA A 518 -14.28 32.27 5.21
C ALA A 518 -15.18 32.71 6.39
N GLN A 519 -15.47 31.79 7.33
CA GLN A 519 -16.37 31.98 8.47
C GLN A 519 -15.65 32.52 9.72
N LEU A 520 -14.31 32.50 9.75
CA LEU A 520 -13.50 32.95 10.88
C LEU A 520 -13.52 34.48 11.06
N GLN A 521 -13.38 34.95 12.30
CA GLN A 521 -13.05 36.35 12.58
C GLN A 521 -11.66 36.75 12.08
N ASP A 522 -11.48 38.04 11.80
CA ASP A 522 -10.27 38.57 11.15
C ASP A 522 -9.00 38.32 11.97
N GLY A 523 -9.07 38.35 13.30
CA GLY A 523 -7.95 38.00 14.18
C GLY A 523 -7.49 36.54 14.04
N ASN A 524 -8.43 35.59 13.95
CA ASN A 524 -8.11 34.17 13.77
C ASN A 524 -7.66 33.85 12.35
N LYS A 525 -8.21 34.55 11.33
CA LYS A 525 -7.71 34.47 9.95
C LYS A 525 -6.24 34.86 9.87
N LEU A 526 -5.84 35.92 10.57
CA LEU A 526 -4.47 36.40 10.60
C LEU A 526 -3.50 35.33 11.11
N ILE A 527 -3.84 34.65 12.21
CA ILE A 527 -3.01 33.59 12.78
C ILE A 527 -2.88 32.43 11.79
N VAL A 528 -4.00 31.98 11.19
CA VAL A 528 -3.99 30.92 10.18
C VAL A 528 -3.11 31.30 8.98
N MET A 529 -3.25 32.52 8.47
CA MET A 529 -2.45 33.03 7.35
C MET A 529 -0.96 33.05 7.69
N ARG A 530 -0.61 33.47 8.91
CA ARG A 530 0.76 33.45 9.41
C ARG A 530 1.33 32.03 9.47
N CYS A 531 0.61 31.09 10.06
CA CYS A 531 1.02 29.69 10.13
C CYS A 531 1.21 29.07 8.74
N CYS A 532 0.29 29.34 7.80
CA CYS A 532 0.41 28.88 6.42
C CYS A 532 1.65 29.42 5.72
N LEU A 533 1.98 30.71 5.91
CA LEU A 533 3.19 31.32 5.33
C LEU A 533 4.47 30.71 5.90
N ILE A 534 4.49 30.38 7.19
CA ILE A 534 5.62 29.70 7.84
C ILE A 534 5.83 28.31 7.23
N LEU A 535 4.78 27.47 7.19
CA LEU A 535 4.89 26.09 6.72
C LEU A 535 5.11 25.95 5.21
N LEU A 536 4.69 26.93 4.40
CA LEU A 536 5.06 26.99 2.98
C LEU A 536 6.57 27.18 2.75
N LYS A 537 7.30 27.61 3.78
CA LYS A 537 8.75 27.77 3.79
C LYS A 537 9.46 26.74 4.66
N ASP A 538 8.76 25.68 5.06
CA ASP A 538 9.36 24.58 5.83
C ASP A 538 10.51 23.92 5.05
N GLU A 539 11.53 23.46 5.76
CA GLU A 539 12.64 22.71 5.17
C GLU A 539 12.19 21.39 4.52
N ILE A 540 11.10 20.79 4.99
CA ILE A 540 10.55 19.52 4.51
C ILE A 540 9.59 19.73 3.34
N ALA A 541 9.91 19.15 2.18
CA ALA A 541 9.11 19.25 0.95
C ALA A 541 7.65 18.77 1.11
N GLU A 542 7.44 17.66 1.84
CA GLU A 542 6.10 17.12 2.08
C GLU A 542 5.18 18.12 2.79
N ILE A 543 5.70 18.87 3.77
CA ILE A 543 4.91 19.88 4.51
C ILE A 543 4.52 21.03 3.57
N ARG A 544 5.46 21.49 2.73
CA ARG A 544 5.19 22.55 1.75
C ARG A 544 4.15 22.13 0.71
N GLU A 545 4.24 20.89 0.22
CA GLU A 545 3.31 20.34 -0.77
C GLU A 545 1.88 20.25 -0.19
N ILE A 546 1.76 19.76 1.05
CA ILE A 546 0.49 19.70 1.79
C ILE A 546 -0.11 21.10 1.88
N MET A 547 0.63 22.08 2.39
CA MET A 547 0.12 23.43 2.59
C MET A 547 -0.23 24.15 1.29
N SER A 548 0.60 23.98 0.26
CA SER A 548 0.35 24.49 -1.08
C SER A 548 -0.96 23.94 -1.66
N THR A 549 -1.19 22.63 -1.50
CA THR A 549 -2.42 21.98 -1.95
C THR A 549 -3.64 22.49 -1.20
N LEU A 550 -3.54 22.65 0.12
CA LEU A 550 -4.64 23.14 0.97
C LEU A 550 -5.07 24.57 0.62
N LEU A 551 -4.12 25.48 0.44
CA LEU A 551 -4.40 26.87 0.07
C LEU A 551 -5.06 26.98 -1.32
N GLN A 552 -4.55 26.22 -2.29
CA GLN A 552 -5.15 26.14 -3.62
C GLN A 552 -6.57 25.57 -3.58
N THR A 553 -6.84 24.61 -2.71
CA THR A 553 -8.17 23.98 -2.60
C THR A 553 -9.18 24.86 -1.88
N HIS A 554 -8.81 25.49 -0.77
CA HIS A 554 -9.76 26.13 0.15
C HIS A 554 -9.75 27.66 0.10
N VAL A 555 -8.62 28.29 -0.22
CA VAL A 555 -8.47 29.75 -0.20
C VAL A 555 -8.59 30.36 -1.60
N PHE A 556 -7.89 29.80 -2.59
CA PHE A 556 -7.85 30.37 -3.96
C PHE A 556 -9.03 30.01 -4.87
N ARG A 557 -10.06 29.35 -4.35
CA ARG A 557 -11.19 28.79 -5.10
C ARG A 557 -11.97 29.81 -5.97
N LYS A 558 -11.86 31.11 -5.70
CA LYS A 558 -12.46 32.20 -6.51
C LYS A 558 -11.59 32.71 -7.66
N CYS A 559 -10.29 32.41 -7.66
CA CYS A 559 -9.30 33.12 -8.47
C CYS A 559 -8.62 32.25 -9.54
N ILE A 560 -8.84 30.93 -9.52
CA ILE A 560 -8.21 29.97 -10.42
C ILE A 560 -9.35 29.15 -11.01
N GLY A 561 -9.62 29.34 -12.31
CA GLY A 561 -10.55 28.47 -13.04
C GLY A 561 -10.13 27.00 -12.89
N THR A 562 -11.09 26.09 -13.02
CA THR A 562 -10.96 24.64 -12.77
C THR A 562 -9.87 23.90 -13.57
N ALA A 563 -9.04 24.60 -14.37
CA ALA A 563 -8.11 24.03 -15.34
C ALA A 563 -6.61 24.22 -15.05
N SER A 564 -6.18 25.04 -14.08
CA SER A 564 -4.74 25.30 -13.86
C SER A 564 -4.32 25.26 -12.40
N ARG A 565 -3.86 24.11 -11.89
CA ARG A 565 -3.07 24.08 -10.65
C ARG A 565 -1.81 24.91 -10.86
N LEU A 566 -1.44 25.74 -9.88
CA LEU A 566 -0.15 26.42 -9.92
C LEU A 566 0.95 25.36 -9.79
N GLN A 567 1.89 25.34 -10.74
CA GLN A 567 2.84 24.22 -10.89
C GLN A 567 3.94 24.20 -9.83
N HIS A 568 4.19 25.32 -9.12
CA HIS A 568 5.32 25.46 -8.20
C HIS A 568 4.92 26.12 -6.86
N GLU A 569 5.39 25.57 -5.74
CA GLU A 569 5.09 26.01 -4.35
C GLU A 569 5.45 27.48 -4.10
N GLU A 570 6.58 27.95 -4.66
CA GLU A 570 7.01 29.34 -4.53
C GLU A 570 6.00 30.34 -5.12
N ILE A 571 5.33 29.99 -6.24
CA ILE A 571 4.33 30.85 -6.87
C ILE A 571 3.08 30.93 -5.98
N VAL A 572 2.71 29.81 -5.37
CA VAL A 572 1.59 29.73 -4.40
C VAL A 572 1.90 30.61 -3.20
N TYR A 573 3.13 30.55 -2.68
CA TYR A 573 3.57 31.40 -1.57
C TYR A 573 3.50 32.89 -1.91
N GLN A 574 4.08 33.34 -3.03
CA GLN A 574 4.09 34.76 -3.39
C GLN A 574 2.68 35.30 -3.63
N ARG A 575 1.83 34.53 -4.31
CA ARG A 575 0.42 34.90 -4.52
C ARG A 575 -0.34 34.98 -3.20
N PHE A 576 -0.16 34.00 -2.32
CA PHE A 576 -0.81 34.00 -1.01
C PHE A 576 -0.39 35.21 -0.18
N LEU A 577 0.91 35.48 -0.11
CA LEU A 577 1.47 36.63 0.57
C LEU A 577 0.89 37.95 0.05
N LEU A 578 0.81 38.12 -1.27
CA LEU A 578 0.23 39.31 -1.90
C LEU A 578 -1.26 39.47 -1.54
N ASP A 579 -2.03 38.39 -1.60
CA ASP A 579 -3.45 38.40 -1.22
C ASP A 579 -3.65 38.73 0.26
N VAL A 580 -2.77 38.21 1.14
CA VAL A 580 -2.75 38.52 2.57
C VAL A 580 -2.48 40.01 2.79
N ILE A 581 -1.45 40.55 2.13
CA ILE A 581 -1.09 41.97 2.22
C ILE A 581 -2.25 42.86 1.71
N ARG A 582 -2.82 42.54 0.54
CA ARG A 582 -3.90 43.31 -0.08
C ARG A 582 -5.18 43.34 0.75
N ASN A 583 -5.57 42.22 1.35
CA ASN A 583 -6.79 42.14 2.15
C ASN A 583 -6.68 42.85 3.51
N HIS A 584 -5.48 43.04 4.05
CA HIS A 584 -5.25 43.64 5.38
C HIS A 584 -4.92 45.14 5.39
N ILE A 585 -4.84 45.81 4.24
CA ILE A 585 -4.68 47.27 4.14
C ILE A 585 -5.91 48.02 4.69
N ALA A 586 -7.06 47.37 4.81
CA ALA A 586 -8.28 47.99 5.35
C ALA A 586 -8.25 48.21 6.89
N ASP A 587 -7.38 47.50 7.63
CA ASP A 587 -7.42 47.45 9.11
C ASP A 587 -6.20 48.10 9.82
N ASN A 588 -5.30 48.80 9.11
CA ASN A 588 -4.16 49.54 9.69
C ASN A 588 -3.19 48.71 10.56
N ASN A 589 -2.99 47.41 10.28
CA ASN A 589 -2.15 46.56 11.12
C ASN A 589 -0.67 46.53 10.66
N VAL A 590 0.07 47.61 10.98
CA VAL A 590 1.48 47.83 10.57
C VAL A 590 2.44 46.75 11.10
N GLU A 591 2.16 46.15 12.27
CA GLU A 591 2.98 45.08 12.87
C GLU A 591 3.01 43.81 12.02
N PHE A 592 1.92 43.48 11.33
CA PHE A 592 1.86 42.30 10.46
C PHE A 592 2.76 42.47 9.23
N ILE A 593 2.76 43.65 8.62
CA ILE A 593 3.62 43.96 7.48
C ILE A 593 5.10 43.97 7.93
N GLN A 594 5.39 44.51 9.12
CA GLN A 594 6.75 44.49 9.68
C GLN A 594 7.22 43.06 9.98
N TYR A 595 6.35 42.16 10.45
CA TYR A 595 6.69 40.76 10.71
C TYR A 595 7.17 40.02 9.45
N PHE A 596 6.59 40.33 8.29
CA PHE A 596 7.01 39.74 7.01
C PHE A 596 8.14 40.56 6.35
N THR A 597 8.25 41.87 6.54
CA THR A 597 9.27 42.69 5.84
C THR A 597 10.55 42.94 6.63
N HIS A 598 10.57 42.68 7.93
CA HIS A 598 11.71 42.91 8.83
C HIS A 598 11.98 41.70 9.75
N THR A 599 13.24 41.46 10.11
CA THR A 599 13.59 40.58 11.23
C THR A 599 13.15 41.25 12.53
N ILE A 600 12.11 40.73 13.17
CA ILE A 600 11.69 41.19 14.50
C ILE A 600 12.37 40.30 15.55
N GLN A 601 13.14 40.90 16.45
CA GLN A 601 13.45 40.27 17.74
C GLN A 601 12.18 40.38 18.59
N ASP A 602 11.60 39.25 18.95
CA ASP A 602 10.45 39.21 19.84
C ASP A 602 10.86 39.71 21.23
N GLY A 603 10.10 40.67 21.77
CA GLY A 603 10.51 41.49 22.92
C GLY A 603 10.59 40.74 24.26
N ASP A 604 10.14 39.50 24.31
CA ASP A 604 10.14 38.67 25.53
C ASP A 604 10.74 37.26 25.35
N SER A 605 11.22 36.92 24.16
CA SER A 605 11.89 35.65 23.89
C SER A 605 13.18 35.88 23.10
N ASN A 606 14.30 35.27 23.52
CA ASN A 606 15.58 35.29 22.76
C ASN A 606 15.48 34.51 21.42
N VAL A 607 14.27 34.24 20.93
CA VAL A 607 14.00 33.51 19.69
C VAL A 607 13.97 34.52 18.55
N THR A 608 15.05 34.59 17.77
CA THR A 608 15.03 35.23 16.46
C THR A 608 14.15 34.40 15.53
N ILE A 609 12.94 34.87 15.26
CA ILE A 609 12.11 34.32 14.19
C ILE A 609 12.81 34.71 12.88
N GLU A 610 13.33 33.70 12.17
CA GLU A 610 13.98 33.92 10.88
C GLU A 610 12.95 34.51 9.90
N ASN A 611 13.33 35.61 9.26
CA ASN A 611 12.48 36.25 8.28
C ASN A 611 12.20 35.22 7.16
N PRO A 612 10.94 34.99 6.73
CA PRO A 612 10.62 33.96 5.73
C PRO A 612 11.16 34.28 4.31
N PHE A 613 11.80 35.44 4.16
CA PHE A 613 12.56 35.89 3.00
C PHE A 613 14.09 35.80 3.21
N GLN A 614 14.58 35.41 4.40
CA GLN A 614 15.97 35.02 4.64
C GLN A 614 16.11 33.51 4.40
N HIS A 615 16.61 33.14 3.23
CA HIS A 615 16.91 31.74 2.90
C HIS A 615 18.35 31.41 3.30
N ASN A 616 18.65 31.17 4.58
CA ASN A 616 20.06 30.98 4.95
C ASN A 616 20.62 29.60 4.57
N ASP A 617 19.86 28.49 4.63
CA ASP A 617 20.49 27.17 4.78
C ASP A 617 20.31 26.13 3.64
N SER A 618 19.59 26.43 2.55
CA SER A 618 19.48 25.51 1.38
C SER A 618 19.96 26.15 0.06
N ILE A 619 21.12 25.71 -0.43
CA ILE A 619 21.78 26.25 -1.65
C ILE A 619 20.94 26.01 -2.91
N PHE A 620 20.25 24.87 -3.03
CA PHE A 620 19.46 24.54 -4.23
C PHE A 620 18.19 25.39 -4.37
N HIS A 621 17.56 25.77 -3.25
CA HIS A 621 16.36 26.62 -3.27
C HIS A 621 16.69 28.12 -3.35
N LYS A 622 17.93 28.55 -3.02
CA LYS A 622 18.38 29.95 -3.20
C LYS A 622 18.29 30.42 -4.64
N GLU A 623 18.49 29.53 -5.60
CA GLU A 623 18.67 29.88 -7.01
C GLU A 623 17.34 29.93 -7.79
N GLU A 624 16.53 28.88 -7.65
CA GLU A 624 15.22 28.76 -8.31
C GLU A 624 14.17 29.70 -7.70
N SER A 625 14.12 29.84 -6.36
CA SER A 625 13.20 30.78 -5.71
C SER A 625 13.54 32.23 -6.01
N LYS A 626 14.82 32.62 -6.16
CA LYS A 626 15.21 33.98 -6.56
C LYS A 626 14.67 34.32 -7.93
N PHE A 627 14.91 33.45 -8.91
CA PHE A 627 14.44 33.65 -10.27
C PHE A 627 12.92 33.74 -10.33
N LEU A 628 12.20 32.74 -9.79
CA LEU A 628 10.73 32.73 -9.79
C LEU A 628 10.13 33.92 -9.05
N ASN A 629 10.74 34.36 -7.95
CA ASN A 629 10.28 35.54 -7.20
C ASN A 629 10.45 36.83 -7.99
N ILE A 630 11.58 37.01 -8.69
CA ILE A 630 11.80 38.20 -9.52
C ILE A 630 10.80 38.20 -10.68
N CYS A 631 10.60 37.05 -11.33
CA CYS A 631 9.60 36.90 -12.39
C CYS A 631 8.21 37.31 -11.91
N PHE A 632 7.77 36.79 -10.76
CA PHE A 632 6.46 37.09 -10.18
C PHE A 632 6.30 38.57 -9.80
N LEU A 633 7.30 39.15 -9.12
CA LEU A 633 7.25 40.55 -8.68
C LEU A 633 7.15 41.52 -9.84
N HIS A 634 7.83 41.28 -10.95
CA HIS A 634 7.78 42.23 -12.06
C HIS A 634 6.59 41.99 -13.02
N ASP A 635 5.96 40.81 -13.01
CA ASP A 635 4.78 40.49 -13.85
C ASP A 635 3.48 41.06 -13.26
N SER A 636 3.40 41.24 -11.93
CA SER A 636 2.24 41.84 -11.25
C SER A 636 2.02 43.34 -11.53
N THR A 637 2.87 43.96 -12.36
CA THR A 637 2.85 45.40 -12.67
C THR A 637 2.12 45.78 -13.97
N ASP A 638 1.59 44.82 -14.73
CA ASP A 638 0.77 45.13 -15.93
C ASP A 638 -0.72 45.15 -15.54
N ASP A 639 -1.18 46.35 -15.20
CA ASP A 639 -2.57 46.75 -14.91
C ASP A 639 -3.46 46.79 -16.17
N ASP A 640 -3.25 45.88 -17.13
CA ASP A 640 -4.02 45.88 -18.38
C ASP A 640 -5.25 44.96 -18.26
N HIS A 641 -6.36 45.57 -17.85
CA HIS A 641 -7.66 44.97 -17.54
C HIS A 641 -8.35 44.17 -18.69
N ASN A 642 -7.66 43.86 -19.80
CA ASN A 642 -8.30 43.35 -21.02
C ASN A 642 -7.71 42.05 -21.63
N SER A 643 -6.83 41.31 -20.95
CA SER A 643 -6.41 39.99 -21.47
C SER A 643 -6.95 38.83 -20.63
N HIS A 644 -7.90 38.09 -21.21
CA HIS A 644 -8.47 36.84 -20.69
C HIS A 644 -7.51 35.63 -20.81
N GLU A 645 -6.20 35.86 -20.93
CA GLU A 645 -5.20 34.80 -20.98
C GLU A 645 -4.54 34.66 -19.61
N ASN A 646 -4.61 33.44 -19.05
CA ASN A 646 -4.13 33.06 -17.72
C ASN A 646 -2.74 33.64 -17.41
N SER A 647 -2.72 34.74 -16.65
CA SER A 647 -1.53 35.49 -16.26
C SER A 647 -0.70 34.86 -15.13
N SER A 648 -0.93 33.58 -14.80
CA SER A 648 -0.26 32.92 -13.67
C SER A 648 0.74 31.83 -14.07
N ASP A 649 1.04 31.69 -15.37
CA ASP A 649 1.95 30.66 -15.86
C ASP A 649 3.29 31.28 -16.23
N VAL A 650 4.25 31.23 -15.30
CA VAL A 650 5.63 31.71 -15.50
C VAL A 650 6.25 31.05 -16.72
N ILE A 651 5.88 29.81 -17.04
CA ILE A 651 6.30 29.10 -18.25
C ILE A 651 5.76 29.80 -19.50
N HIS A 652 4.49 30.18 -19.51
CA HIS A 652 3.88 30.93 -20.61
C HIS A 652 4.49 32.34 -20.76
N ALA A 653 4.84 33.01 -19.65
CA ALA A 653 5.52 34.31 -19.69
C ALA A 653 6.96 34.22 -20.26
N ILE A 654 7.67 33.13 -19.97
CA ILE A 654 8.97 32.79 -20.57
C ILE A 654 8.81 32.54 -22.07
N GLU A 655 7.77 31.80 -22.48
CA GLU A 655 7.52 31.43 -23.88
C GLU A 655 7.02 32.60 -24.77
N THR A 656 6.26 33.56 -24.21
CA THR A 656 5.54 34.59 -24.99
C THR A 656 6.30 35.91 -25.22
N ARG A 657 7.60 35.99 -24.94
CA ARG A 657 8.43 37.22 -25.04
C ARG A 657 7.97 38.39 -24.14
N ARG A 658 6.98 38.22 -23.26
CA ARG A 658 6.64 39.19 -22.18
C ARG A 658 7.82 39.45 -21.24
N PHE A 659 8.71 38.46 -21.14
CA PHE A 659 10.00 38.57 -20.47
C PHE A 659 10.83 39.79 -20.87
N ARG A 660 10.77 40.30 -22.11
CA ARG A 660 11.57 41.45 -22.56
C ARG A 660 11.24 42.74 -21.76
N LYS A 661 9.97 42.97 -21.45
CA LYS A 661 9.53 44.12 -20.60
C LYS A 661 9.96 43.95 -19.14
N LEU A 662 9.98 42.70 -18.64
CA LEU A 662 10.51 42.36 -17.32
C LEU A 662 12.02 42.66 -17.23
N GLN A 663 12.80 42.43 -18.31
CA GLN A 663 14.23 42.79 -18.38
C GLN A 663 14.46 44.30 -18.22
N GLU A 664 13.63 45.12 -18.87
CA GLU A 664 13.72 46.58 -18.82
C GLU A 664 13.36 47.15 -17.44
N LYS A 665 12.34 46.58 -16.75
CA LYS A 665 11.94 47.01 -15.40
C LYS A 665 12.87 46.52 -14.29
N ALA A 666 13.40 45.29 -14.40
CA ALA A 666 14.24 44.68 -13.37
C ALA A 666 15.72 45.07 -13.45
N GLY A 667 16.18 45.60 -14.58
CA GLY A 667 17.58 45.99 -14.79
C GLY A 667 18.54 44.81 -15.00
N PHE A 668 18.04 43.59 -15.21
CA PHE A 668 18.83 42.39 -15.46
C PHE A 668 18.62 41.85 -16.89
N SER A 669 19.72 41.42 -17.53
CA SER A 669 19.63 40.59 -18.73
C SER A 669 19.41 39.14 -18.30
N TYR A 670 18.21 38.63 -18.53
CA TYR A 670 17.87 37.24 -18.22
C TYR A 670 18.42 36.23 -19.24
N ASP A 671 19.10 36.71 -20.28
CA ASP A 671 19.87 35.86 -21.21
C ASP A 671 21.10 35.25 -20.51
N ASP A 672 21.48 35.80 -19.35
CA ASP A 672 22.51 35.25 -18.48
C ASP A 672 21.96 34.98 -17.08
N LEU A 673 21.33 33.81 -16.91
CA LEU A 673 20.83 33.32 -15.61
C LEU A 673 21.86 33.43 -14.49
N ARG A 674 23.17 33.36 -14.80
CA ARG A 674 24.25 33.49 -13.81
C ARG A 674 24.18 34.80 -13.04
N VAL A 675 23.73 35.90 -13.66
CA VAL A 675 23.62 37.20 -12.98
C VAL A 675 22.58 37.16 -11.86
N VAL A 676 21.47 36.45 -12.07
CA VAL A 676 20.41 36.27 -11.05
C VAL A 676 20.86 35.28 -9.99
N LEU A 677 21.50 34.17 -10.40
CA LEU A 677 21.98 33.13 -9.49
C LEU A 677 23.12 33.63 -8.58
N TYR A 678 23.97 34.54 -9.08
CA TYR A 678 25.06 35.15 -8.33
C TYR A 678 24.70 36.45 -7.60
N LEU A 679 23.43 36.88 -7.63
CA LEU A 679 22.98 38.05 -6.88
C LEU A 679 23.14 37.79 -5.38
N LYS A 680 23.94 38.64 -4.72
CA LYS A 680 24.14 38.55 -3.27
C LYS A 680 22.80 38.69 -2.57
N GLU A 681 22.58 37.88 -1.54
CA GLU A 681 21.31 37.81 -0.82
C GLU A 681 20.84 39.18 -0.32
N ILE A 682 21.77 39.99 0.19
CA ILE A 682 21.45 41.32 0.71
C ILE A 682 20.98 42.28 -0.39
N ASP A 683 21.55 42.18 -1.59
CA ASP A 683 21.21 43.03 -2.73
C ASP A 683 19.86 42.59 -3.33
N TYR A 684 19.63 41.28 -3.41
CA TYR A 684 18.34 40.69 -3.77
C TYR A 684 17.21 41.15 -2.84
N MET A 685 17.45 41.11 -1.53
CA MET A 685 16.48 41.48 -0.51
C MET A 685 16.13 42.97 -0.52
N VAL A 686 17.13 43.84 -0.73
CA VAL A 686 16.91 45.28 -0.86
C VAL A 686 16.05 45.59 -2.10
N GLN A 687 16.36 44.99 -3.25
CA GLN A 687 15.57 45.17 -4.46
C GLN A 687 14.14 44.66 -4.32
N LYS A 688 13.96 43.45 -3.77
CA LYS A 688 12.64 42.86 -3.51
C LYS A 688 11.81 43.77 -2.61
N ARG A 689 12.39 44.27 -1.52
CA ARG A 689 11.74 45.24 -0.62
C ARG A 689 11.32 46.50 -1.37
N ASP A 690 12.21 47.07 -2.17
CA ASP A 690 11.96 48.33 -2.86
C ASP A 690 10.86 48.18 -3.93
N ILE A 691 10.80 47.05 -4.65
CA ILE A 691 9.73 46.73 -5.61
C ILE A 691 8.39 46.55 -4.89
N ILE A 692 8.39 45.80 -3.79
CA ILE A 692 7.19 45.59 -2.97
C ILE A 692 6.67 46.95 -2.47
N ILE A 693 7.54 47.81 -1.91
CA ILE A 693 7.19 49.17 -1.48
C ILE A 693 6.69 50.04 -2.65
N GLN A 694 7.27 49.89 -3.85
CA GLN A 694 6.83 50.64 -5.04
C GLN A 694 5.45 50.18 -5.55
N GLN A 695 5.14 48.88 -5.49
CA GLN A 695 3.81 48.35 -5.83
C GLN A 695 2.74 48.73 -4.79
N TRP A 696 3.15 49.21 -3.63
CA TRP A 696 2.29 49.62 -2.52
C TRP A 696 1.96 51.12 -2.51
N LYS A 697 2.65 51.92 -3.35
CA LYS A 697 2.31 53.33 -3.61
C LYS A 697 1.37 53.42 -4.80
#